data_AF-A0A084QAQ5-F1
#
_entry.id   AF-A0A084QAQ5-F1
#
_cell.length_a   1.000
_cell.length_b   1.000
_cell.length_c   1.000
_cell.angle_alpha   90.00
_cell.angle_beta   90.00
_cell.angle_gamma   90.00
#
_symmetry.space_group_name_H-M   'P 1'
#
loop_
_entity.id
_entity.type
_entity.pdbx_description
1 polymer ?
#
loop_
_entity_poly.entity_id
_entity_poly.type
_entity_poly.pdbx_seq_one_letter_code
_entity_poly.pdbx_strand_id
1 'polypeptide(L)'
;MRITELGVALGLAAVAASASPLYPRANATLSWELLPTNTTAQFRGLAPVSDQIAWVAGSRGTVLKTLDGGATWASVGPTLAPNDTQIEFRDVQAWSADRAVILSIGPGTDSRIYTTSDGGDSWARVFTNAEPTAFYNCLDFETPERGLAVSDPVDGVFRLVETTDGGESWAIVDTSGMPPALEGEFGFSASGTCISTTAGRWYLAAGGVDPGRVFYSGDGYTWGVADAEIAGAAAAGVFSVRFRDAAHGIAVGGDFTAPAGAADNAAWSADGGATWTAAEAFPGGYRSSVAYVGGFCDLAVAVGPTGSDYSRDGGRTWTAFDAGPFDSVDHLASVMLAPSRLARCLLHSSPRLSTPSPQSISSPMGSAFKISVPADNSGLLGYKQDRAAAAKVSELLQRDLEHHHCFFNMDGFHNHIPHHLLSLYGTGSTPAAIQRAYDVNASYQNAVKEPRSSVVQELRRDWAANAPKYLGKGSYYTEFLRFFQLETEEKGWQGVLLEHVFADDEGGKDMLGRLYAGFLHPMIQLMYGIEWQQPALVASGLAQAAVHKNALAAFFAAADAAAATRPDGTAAPVADLLEAVRGNEKLVRSVRWTDANRLYDGVLGRAMDEAVAVASRVKVRPDELEERTAEMVHTAAWMAAVTVFRPPHIPKFDFFLIHHLNVTPIFLSINSAPWIPLAAKVRLLEWKMRLDILQYVARGCPPPRADLVRAYEPRDGGPLAAEPEDLLPRFHALQDDGHAVKVARALLIAQRLSRDYAGRPWVRITGDMWVRMHHVLWDSVDGQGSRWVRSAGFEEAWKDVPLLDESRR
;
A
#
# COMPACT_ATOMS: atom_id res chain seq x y z
N MET A 1 16.45 -53.01 -50.00
CA MET A 1 15.47 -53.57 -49.03
C MET A 1 15.86 -53.00 -47.66
N ARG A 2 15.49 -51.74 -47.41
CA ARG A 2 14.25 -51.22 -46.75
C ARG A 2 14.24 -51.46 -45.23
N ILE A 3 14.43 -50.38 -44.47
CA ILE A 3 13.59 -49.92 -43.33
C ILE A 3 13.83 -48.38 -43.24
N THR A 4 13.23 -47.53 -44.09
CA THR A 4 12.04 -46.68 -43.85
C THR A 4 11.86 -46.11 -42.43
N GLU A 5 12.14 -44.80 -42.33
CA GLU A 5 11.67 -43.85 -41.32
C GLU A 5 10.14 -43.76 -41.32
N LEU A 6 9.54 -43.61 -40.14
CA LEU A 6 8.21 -43.03 -39.99
C LEU A 6 8.22 -42.13 -38.74
N GLY A 7 8.16 -40.82 -38.98
CA GLY A 7 7.95 -39.81 -37.95
C GLY A 7 6.52 -39.87 -37.43
N VAL A 8 6.35 -39.74 -36.12
CA VAL A 8 5.06 -39.47 -35.48
C VAL A 8 5.07 -38.01 -35.06
N ALA A 9 4.24 -37.23 -35.76
CA ALA A 9 3.88 -35.87 -35.39
C ALA A 9 3.02 -35.91 -34.10
N LEU A 10 3.52 -35.29 -33.03
CA LEU A 10 2.71 -34.93 -31.86
C LEU A 10 2.35 -33.46 -31.99
N GLY A 11 1.09 -33.20 -32.34
CA GLY A 11 0.53 -31.86 -32.37
C GLY A 11 0.53 -31.25 -30.97
N LEU A 12 1.30 -30.17 -30.80
CA LEU A 12 1.14 -29.24 -29.69
C LEU A 12 -0.14 -28.43 -29.96
N ALA A 13 -1.25 -28.84 -29.34
CA ALA A 13 -2.34 -27.93 -29.08
C ALA A 13 -1.90 -27.02 -27.92
N ALA A 14 -1.36 -25.85 -28.26
CA ALA A 14 -1.18 -24.77 -27.31
C ALA A 14 -2.57 -24.34 -26.83
N VAL A 15 -2.97 -24.77 -25.64
CA VAL A 15 -4.06 -24.12 -24.91
C VAL A 15 -3.49 -22.79 -24.44
N ALA A 16 -3.65 -21.75 -25.24
CA ALA A 16 -3.50 -20.39 -24.79
C ALA A 16 -4.53 -20.17 -23.68
N ALA A 17 -4.08 -20.20 -22.42
CA ALA A 17 -4.86 -19.69 -21.32
C ALA A 17 -4.95 -18.18 -21.53
N SER A 18 -6.02 -17.75 -22.21
CA SER A 18 -6.42 -16.34 -22.26
C SER A 18 -6.65 -15.90 -20.81
N ALA A 19 -5.71 -15.15 -20.25
CA ALA A 19 -5.94 -14.38 -19.05
C ALA A 19 -7.09 -13.41 -19.37
N SER A 20 -8.29 -13.74 -18.89
CA SER A 20 -9.41 -12.81 -18.99
C SER A 20 -9.07 -11.60 -18.12
N PRO A 21 -9.20 -10.36 -18.63
CA PRO A 21 -9.07 -9.16 -17.82
C PRO A 21 -10.05 -9.22 -16.64
N LEU A 22 -9.62 -8.73 -15.48
CA LEU A 22 -10.50 -8.52 -14.32
C LEU A 22 -11.54 -7.45 -14.67
N TYR A 23 -12.65 -7.85 -15.30
CA TYR A 23 -13.79 -6.96 -15.45
C TYR A 23 -14.38 -6.66 -14.07
N PRO A 24 -14.75 -5.39 -13.78
CA PRO A 24 -15.62 -5.07 -12.67
C PRO A 24 -16.86 -5.97 -12.75
N ARG A 25 -17.22 -6.62 -11.63
CA ARG A 25 -18.46 -7.41 -11.48
C ARG A 25 -19.59 -6.68 -12.21
N ALA A 26 -20.41 -7.41 -12.97
CA ALA A 26 -21.40 -6.91 -13.93
C ALA A 26 -22.45 -5.89 -13.40
N ASN A 27 -22.41 -5.51 -12.12
CA ASN A 27 -23.36 -4.61 -11.47
C ASN A 27 -22.70 -3.42 -10.71
N ALA A 28 -21.42 -3.12 -10.91
CA ALA A 28 -20.82 -1.90 -10.35
C ALA A 28 -21.15 -0.68 -11.24
N THR A 29 -21.84 0.32 -10.68
CA THR A 29 -22.16 1.59 -11.36
C THR A 29 -21.19 2.68 -10.92
N LEU A 30 -20.59 3.39 -11.89
CA LEU A 30 -19.79 4.59 -11.68
C LEU A 30 -20.70 5.82 -11.58
N SER A 31 -20.35 6.77 -10.73
CA SER A 31 -21.04 8.06 -10.61
C SER A 31 -20.15 9.11 -9.98
N TRP A 32 -20.39 10.38 -10.29
CA TRP A 32 -19.68 11.53 -9.72
C TRP A 32 -20.38 12.09 -8.46
N GLU A 33 -19.62 12.32 -7.40
CA GLU A 33 -20.04 13.05 -6.19
C GLU A 33 -19.42 14.45 -6.18
N LEU A 34 -20.24 15.51 -6.30
CA LEU A 34 -19.75 16.89 -6.30
C LEU A 34 -19.25 17.36 -4.93
N LEU A 35 -18.16 18.13 -4.92
CA LEU A 35 -17.43 18.65 -3.77
C LEU A 35 -17.60 20.19 -3.69
N PRO A 36 -17.79 20.75 -2.49
CA PRO A 36 -18.21 22.14 -2.30
C PRO A 36 -17.03 23.13 -2.34
N THR A 37 -16.58 23.50 -3.54
CA THR A 37 -15.48 24.49 -3.72
C THR A 37 -15.85 25.92 -3.32
N ASN A 38 -17.14 26.20 -3.11
CA ASN A 38 -17.69 27.53 -2.75
C ASN A 38 -17.30 28.66 -3.73
N THR A 39 -17.04 28.33 -4.99
CA THR A 39 -16.74 29.30 -6.05
C THR A 39 -17.41 28.91 -7.36
N THR A 40 -17.54 29.88 -8.26
CA THR A 40 -18.03 29.70 -9.64
C THR A 40 -16.90 29.64 -10.67
N ALA A 41 -15.64 29.61 -10.20
CA ALA A 41 -14.49 29.44 -11.08
C ALA A 41 -14.57 28.10 -11.81
N GLN A 42 -14.23 28.09 -13.10
CA GLN A 42 -14.05 26.86 -13.85
C GLN A 42 -12.62 26.37 -13.63
N PHE A 43 -12.50 25.14 -13.14
CA PHE A 43 -11.22 24.50 -12.88
C PHE A 43 -10.84 23.59 -14.04
N ARG A 44 -9.60 23.72 -14.49
CA ARG A 44 -9.03 22.92 -15.57
C ARG A 44 -7.71 22.28 -15.18
N GLY A 45 -6.90 22.94 -14.35
CA GLY A 45 -5.81 22.26 -13.66
C GLY A 45 -6.35 21.41 -12.51
N LEU A 46 -5.86 20.18 -12.40
CA LEU A 46 -6.14 19.26 -11.30
C LEU A 46 -4.87 18.45 -10.97
N ALA A 47 -4.42 18.52 -9.71
CA ALA A 47 -3.34 17.70 -9.20
C ALA A 47 -3.77 17.02 -7.90
N PRO A 48 -4.18 15.74 -7.96
CA PRO A 48 -4.54 14.99 -6.77
C PRO A 48 -3.28 14.40 -6.12
N VAL A 49 -2.97 14.79 -4.88
CA VAL A 49 -1.71 14.45 -4.19
C VAL A 49 -1.90 13.28 -3.21
N SER A 50 -3.01 13.27 -2.48
CA SER A 50 -3.44 12.17 -1.63
C SER A 50 -4.97 12.15 -1.52
N ASP A 51 -5.53 11.16 -0.83
CA ASP A 51 -6.97 11.11 -0.55
C ASP A 51 -7.48 12.32 0.24
N GLN A 52 -6.58 13.09 0.86
CA GLN A 52 -6.87 14.32 1.58
C GLN A 52 -6.44 15.60 0.84
N ILE A 53 -5.36 15.54 0.06
CA ILE A 53 -4.75 16.73 -0.54
C ILE A 53 -4.98 16.73 -2.05
N ALA A 54 -5.56 17.82 -2.55
CA ALA A 54 -5.65 18.08 -3.98
C ALA A 54 -5.56 19.58 -4.25
N TRP A 55 -4.99 19.90 -5.40
CA TRP A 55 -4.93 21.26 -5.93
C TRP A 55 -5.77 21.35 -7.19
N VAL A 56 -6.45 22.47 -7.35
CA VAL A 56 -7.16 22.82 -8.58
C VAL A 56 -6.82 24.23 -9.01
N ALA A 57 -6.68 24.44 -10.31
CA ALA A 57 -6.35 25.72 -10.88
C ALA A 57 -7.31 26.04 -12.03
N GLY A 58 -7.63 27.32 -12.22
CA GLY A 58 -8.72 27.68 -13.12
C GLY A 58 -8.83 29.16 -13.49
N SER A 59 -10.03 29.52 -13.95
CA SER A 59 -10.39 30.85 -14.43
C SER A 59 -10.13 31.95 -13.40
N ARG A 60 -9.85 33.17 -13.87
CA ARG A 60 -9.65 34.38 -13.04
C ARG A 60 -8.52 34.22 -12.01
N GLY A 61 -7.46 33.53 -12.39
CA GLY A 61 -6.30 33.28 -11.52
C GLY A 61 -6.59 32.40 -10.30
N THR A 62 -7.72 31.68 -10.28
CA THR A 62 -8.13 30.91 -9.09
C THR A 62 -7.24 29.68 -8.96
N VAL A 63 -6.61 29.52 -7.79
CA VAL A 63 -5.98 28.26 -7.36
C VAL A 63 -6.57 27.91 -6.01
N LEU A 64 -7.14 26.71 -5.89
CA LEU A 64 -7.64 26.20 -4.63
C LEU A 64 -6.86 24.97 -4.19
N LYS A 65 -6.76 24.79 -2.88
CA LYS A 65 -6.15 23.63 -2.24
C LYS A 65 -7.10 23.07 -1.18
N THR A 66 -7.29 21.76 -1.19
CA THR A 66 -7.93 21.04 -0.08
C THR A 66 -6.87 20.28 0.71
N LEU A 67 -7.13 20.11 2.01
CA LEU A 67 -6.35 19.27 2.92
C LEU A 67 -7.24 18.24 3.64
N ASP A 68 -8.51 18.12 3.22
CA ASP A 68 -9.55 17.30 3.86
C ASP A 68 -10.41 16.54 2.84
N GLY A 69 -9.81 16.12 1.73
CA GLY A 69 -10.44 15.27 0.72
C GLY A 69 -11.50 15.98 -0.10
N GLY A 70 -11.42 17.31 -0.14
CA GLY A 70 -12.33 18.19 -0.87
C GLY A 70 -13.54 18.65 -0.10
N ALA A 71 -13.62 18.39 1.21
CA ALA A 71 -14.70 18.89 2.06
C ALA A 71 -14.63 20.42 2.22
N THR A 72 -13.43 20.99 2.25
CA THR A 72 -13.18 22.43 2.21
C THR A 72 -12.02 22.78 1.26
N TRP A 73 -12.05 24.02 0.75
CA TRP A 73 -11.09 24.52 -0.22
C TRP A 73 -10.57 25.90 0.20
N ALA A 74 -9.26 26.03 0.33
CA ALA A 74 -8.58 27.29 0.57
C ALA A 74 -8.16 27.92 -0.77
N SER A 75 -8.44 29.22 -0.94
CA SER A 75 -7.94 29.98 -2.09
C SER A 75 -6.49 30.39 -1.85
N VAL A 76 -5.59 29.83 -2.63
CA VAL A 76 -4.13 29.92 -2.44
C VAL A 76 -3.42 30.35 -3.74
N GLY A 77 -4.11 31.10 -4.61
CA GLY A 77 -3.53 31.56 -5.88
C GLY A 77 -2.56 32.73 -5.71
N PRO A 78 -1.66 32.95 -6.70
CA PRO A 78 -0.73 34.06 -6.67
C PRO A 78 -1.46 35.41 -6.66
N THR A 79 -0.84 36.41 -6.03
CA THR A 79 -1.30 37.80 -6.17
C THR A 79 -0.94 38.31 -7.57
N LEU A 80 -1.97 38.58 -8.38
CA LEU A 80 -1.82 39.05 -9.75
C LEU A 80 -1.82 40.58 -9.84
N ALA A 81 -1.12 41.11 -10.84
CA ALA A 81 -1.14 42.55 -11.10
C ALA A 81 -2.55 43.00 -11.56
N PRO A 82 -2.92 44.29 -11.41
CA PRO A 82 -4.27 44.76 -11.75
C PRO A 82 -4.70 44.50 -13.20
N ASN A 83 -3.75 44.42 -14.13
CA ASN A 83 -3.97 44.09 -15.54
C ASN A 83 -4.06 42.59 -15.83
N ASP A 84 -3.75 41.72 -14.86
CA ASP A 84 -3.68 40.26 -15.01
C ASP A 84 -4.96 39.54 -14.52
N THR A 85 -6.05 40.28 -14.25
CA THR A 85 -7.28 39.74 -13.65
C THR A 85 -8.00 38.67 -14.51
N GLN A 86 -7.62 38.52 -15.77
CA GLN A 86 -8.19 37.53 -16.70
C GLN A 86 -7.27 36.33 -16.96
N ILE A 87 -6.16 36.19 -16.25
CA ILE A 87 -5.29 35.01 -16.39
C ILE A 87 -6.07 33.73 -16.07
N GLU A 88 -5.85 32.71 -16.89
CA GLU A 88 -6.40 31.38 -16.67
C GLU A 88 -5.27 30.40 -16.39
N PHE A 89 -5.28 29.81 -15.20
CA PHE A 89 -4.41 28.67 -14.90
C PHE A 89 -5.07 27.40 -15.45
N ARG A 90 -4.39 26.75 -16.40
CA ARG A 90 -4.91 25.54 -17.07
C ARG A 90 -4.24 24.27 -16.60
N ASP A 91 -3.12 24.38 -15.90
CA ASP A 91 -2.36 23.25 -15.43
C ASP A 91 -1.83 23.49 -14.02
N VAL A 92 -1.76 22.42 -13.24
CA VAL A 92 -1.15 22.37 -11.92
C VAL A 92 -0.52 21.00 -11.74
N GLN A 93 0.71 20.98 -11.24
CA GLN A 93 1.42 19.77 -10.82
C GLN A 93 1.83 19.97 -9.36
N ALA A 94 1.48 19.03 -8.50
CA ALA A 94 1.71 19.14 -7.07
C ALA A 94 2.22 17.81 -6.48
N TRP A 95 3.10 17.93 -5.47
CA TRP A 95 3.71 16.77 -4.79
C TRP A 95 3.38 16.72 -3.30
N SER A 96 2.90 17.82 -2.73
CA SER A 96 2.53 17.93 -1.32
C SER A 96 1.49 19.03 -1.10
N ALA A 97 1.12 19.25 0.16
CA ALA A 97 0.34 20.42 0.56
C ALA A 97 1.10 21.75 0.38
N ASP A 98 2.42 21.68 0.23
CA ASP A 98 3.31 22.84 0.26
C ASP A 98 3.91 23.17 -1.11
N ARG A 99 4.08 22.16 -1.98
CA ARG A 99 4.80 22.29 -3.24
C ARG A 99 3.90 22.07 -4.46
N ALA A 100 3.82 23.09 -5.31
CA ALA A 100 3.08 23.02 -6.56
C ALA A 100 3.68 23.96 -7.64
N VAL A 101 3.51 23.58 -8.90
CA VAL A 101 3.81 24.38 -10.09
C VAL A 101 2.52 24.58 -10.88
N ILE A 102 2.24 25.81 -11.32
CA ILE A 102 1.06 26.15 -12.12
C ILE A 102 1.45 26.85 -13.42
N LEU A 103 0.67 26.60 -14.47
CA LEU A 103 0.84 27.22 -15.79
C LEU A 103 -0.36 28.12 -16.11
N SER A 104 -0.11 29.40 -16.36
CA SER A 104 -1.08 30.25 -17.03
C SER A 104 -0.93 30.15 -18.54
N ILE A 105 -2.05 30.22 -19.24
CA ILE A 105 -2.09 30.21 -20.70
C ILE A 105 -2.41 31.60 -21.24
N GLY A 106 -2.00 31.85 -22.47
CA GLY A 106 -2.27 33.09 -23.19
C GLY A 106 -1.13 33.46 -24.14
N PRO A 107 -1.41 34.36 -25.12
CA PRO A 107 -0.40 34.76 -26.09
C PRO A 107 0.74 35.54 -25.43
N GLY A 108 1.95 35.37 -25.94
CA GLY A 108 3.12 36.13 -25.49
C GLY A 108 3.31 36.04 -23.98
N THR A 109 3.37 37.19 -23.30
CA THR A 109 3.70 37.27 -21.86
C THR A 109 2.64 36.73 -20.92
N ASP A 110 1.47 36.30 -21.42
CA ASP A 110 0.42 35.71 -20.58
C ASP A 110 0.67 34.23 -20.28
N SER A 111 1.50 33.55 -21.09
CA SER A 111 2.05 32.24 -20.76
C SER A 111 3.15 32.37 -19.70
N ARG A 112 2.89 31.87 -18.49
CA ARG A 112 3.77 32.03 -17.32
C ARG A 112 3.74 30.78 -16.45
N ILE A 113 4.87 30.48 -15.81
CA ILE A 113 4.96 29.40 -14.82
C ILE A 113 5.23 30.02 -13.45
N TYR A 114 4.47 29.55 -12.46
CA TYR A 114 4.64 29.93 -11.07
C TYR A 114 4.92 28.68 -10.23
N THR A 115 5.78 28.81 -9.22
CA THR A 115 6.07 27.76 -8.24
C THR A 115 5.77 28.26 -6.83
N THR A 116 5.36 27.35 -5.96
CA THR A 116 5.25 27.56 -4.51
C THR A 116 5.91 26.39 -3.78
N SER A 117 6.49 26.70 -2.61
CA SER A 117 7.04 25.74 -1.66
C SER A 117 6.50 25.93 -0.24
N ASP A 118 5.53 26.82 -0.06
CA ASP A 118 4.88 27.17 1.21
C ASP A 118 3.35 27.02 1.14
N GLY A 119 2.86 26.21 0.21
CA GLY A 119 1.45 25.87 0.11
C GLY A 119 0.58 26.96 -0.49
N GLY A 120 1.20 27.86 -1.26
CA GLY A 120 0.55 28.97 -1.94
C GLY A 120 0.36 30.20 -1.06
N ASP A 121 1.02 30.26 0.10
CA ASP A 121 1.17 31.49 0.88
C ASP A 121 1.98 32.53 0.08
N SER A 122 2.97 32.06 -0.68
CA SER A 122 3.67 32.85 -1.69
C SER A 122 3.89 32.04 -2.97
N TRP A 123 4.02 32.78 -4.08
CA TRP A 123 4.28 32.21 -5.40
C TRP A 123 5.38 33.00 -6.09
N ALA A 124 6.39 32.29 -6.59
CA ALA A 124 7.43 32.86 -7.43
C ALA A 124 7.03 32.66 -8.91
N ARG A 125 7.00 33.75 -9.69
CA ARG A 125 6.89 33.67 -11.15
C ARG A 125 8.27 33.39 -11.73
N VAL A 126 8.52 32.12 -12.04
CA VAL A 126 9.83 31.60 -12.47
C VAL A 126 10.02 31.62 -13.99
N PHE A 127 8.93 31.72 -14.74
CA PHE A 127 8.96 31.82 -16.20
C PHE A 127 7.91 32.82 -16.69
N THR A 128 8.26 33.58 -17.73
CA THR A 128 7.35 34.40 -18.51
C THR A 128 7.78 34.30 -19.95
N ASN A 129 6.88 33.85 -20.81
CA ASN A 129 7.19 33.71 -22.22
C ASN A 129 7.51 35.08 -22.85
N ALA A 130 8.60 35.13 -23.61
CA ALA A 130 9.05 36.31 -24.35
C ALA A 130 8.81 36.21 -25.86
N GLU A 131 8.46 35.02 -26.37
CA GLU A 131 8.21 34.77 -27.79
C GLU A 131 6.74 35.06 -28.12
N PRO A 132 6.43 36.12 -28.89
CA PRO A 132 5.04 36.56 -29.13
C PRO A 132 4.16 35.50 -29.77
N THR A 133 4.74 34.57 -30.53
CA THR A 133 4.01 33.49 -31.22
C THR A 133 3.85 32.22 -30.38
N ALA A 134 4.56 32.09 -29.27
CA ALA A 134 4.45 30.94 -28.37
C ALA A 134 3.21 31.02 -27.48
N PHE A 135 2.61 29.85 -27.24
CA PHE A 135 1.44 29.65 -26.41
C PHE A 135 1.60 28.34 -25.64
N TYR A 136 1.96 28.40 -24.36
CA TYR A 136 2.22 27.19 -23.56
C TYR A 136 0.91 26.56 -23.10
N ASN A 137 0.69 25.30 -23.46
CA ASN A 137 -0.58 24.60 -23.30
C ASN A 137 -0.67 23.76 -22.02
N CYS A 138 0.37 22.96 -21.75
CA CYS A 138 0.45 22.03 -20.61
C CYS A 138 1.90 21.88 -20.15
N LEU A 139 2.06 21.32 -18.95
CA LEU A 139 3.32 20.85 -18.40
C LEU A 139 3.14 19.50 -17.68
N ASP A 140 4.22 18.73 -17.60
CA ASP A 140 4.25 17.46 -16.85
C ASP A 140 5.67 17.17 -16.34
N PHE A 141 5.79 16.32 -15.32
CA PHE A 141 7.02 16.03 -14.60
C PHE A 141 7.32 14.53 -14.58
N GLU A 142 8.45 14.14 -15.17
CA GLU A 142 8.95 12.75 -15.17
C GLU A 142 9.50 12.36 -13.80
N THR A 143 10.11 13.33 -13.11
CA THR A 143 10.55 13.25 -11.73
C THR A 143 10.17 14.54 -11.03
N PRO A 144 10.15 14.61 -9.69
CA PRO A 144 9.90 15.87 -8.98
C PRO A 144 10.87 16.99 -9.37
N GLU A 145 12.04 16.67 -9.91
CA GLU A 145 13.06 17.64 -10.34
C GLU A 145 12.96 18.00 -11.83
N ARG A 146 12.55 17.05 -12.69
CA ARG A 146 12.56 17.22 -14.14
C ARG A 146 11.17 17.28 -14.75
N GLY A 147 10.87 18.38 -15.44
CA GLY A 147 9.59 18.60 -16.11
C GLY A 147 9.71 19.36 -17.42
N LEU A 148 8.73 19.17 -18.29
CA LEU A 148 8.60 19.87 -19.58
C LEU A 148 7.30 20.65 -19.64
N ALA A 149 7.32 21.83 -20.25
CA ALA A 149 6.12 22.56 -20.66
C ALA A 149 6.15 22.77 -22.17
N VAL A 150 5.02 22.54 -22.82
CA VAL A 150 4.89 22.57 -24.28
C VAL A 150 4.11 23.77 -24.76
N SER A 151 4.62 24.41 -25.81
CA SER A 151 3.98 25.49 -26.54
C SER A 151 3.56 25.05 -27.94
N ASP A 152 2.56 25.74 -28.48
CA ASP A 152 2.27 25.73 -29.92
C ASP A 152 3.53 25.98 -30.78
N PRO A 153 3.50 25.56 -32.05
CA PRO A 153 4.66 25.66 -32.92
C PRO A 153 5.17 27.09 -33.12
N VAL A 154 6.49 27.26 -32.96
CA VAL A 154 7.23 28.48 -33.31
C VAL A 154 8.22 28.10 -34.39
N ASP A 155 8.28 28.87 -35.47
CA ASP A 155 9.11 28.58 -36.64
C ASP A 155 8.92 27.16 -37.20
N GLY A 156 7.68 26.65 -37.11
CA GLY A 156 7.28 25.37 -37.69
C GLY A 156 7.58 24.13 -36.84
N VAL A 157 7.95 24.27 -35.56
CA VAL A 157 8.16 23.13 -34.63
C VAL A 157 7.57 23.44 -33.25
N PHE A 158 7.03 22.42 -32.56
CA PHE A 158 6.59 22.56 -31.17
C PHE A 158 7.74 23.03 -30.28
N ARG A 159 7.51 24.07 -29.49
CA ARG A 159 8.52 24.67 -28.62
C ARG A 159 8.37 24.12 -27.20
N LEU A 160 9.47 23.74 -26.56
CA LEU A 160 9.48 23.22 -25.20
C LEU A 160 10.31 24.12 -24.27
N VAL A 161 9.92 24.16 -23.00
CA VAL A 161 10.80 24.56 -21.90
C VAL A 161 10.97 23.42 -20.92
N GLU A 162 12.14 23.36 -20.30
CA GLU A 162 12.52 22.33 -19.34
C GLU A 162 12.93 22.94 -18.01
N THR A 163 12.55 22.26 -16.93
CA THR A 163 13.15 22.40 -15.61
C THR A 163 13.90 21.12 -15.24
N THR A 164 15.00 21.27 -14.51
CA THR A 164 15.76 20.16 -13.89
C THR A 164 16.02 20.40 -12.41
N ASP A 165 15.40 21.45 -11.85
CA ASP A 165 15.49 21.89 -10.46
C ASP A 165 14.12 21.96 -9.78
N GLY A 166 13.14 21.23 -10.34
CA GLY A 166 11.85 21.05 -9.72
C GLY A 166 10.87 22.21 -9.92
N GLY A 167 11.05 22.94 -11.01
CA GLY A 167 10.22 24.07 -11.39
C GLY A 167 10.72 25.42 -10.87
N GLU A 168 11.90 25.49 -10.27
CA GLU A 168 12.49 26.75 -9.77
C GLU A 168 13.06 27.61 -10.92
N SER A 169 13.53 26.97 -11.99
CA SER A 169 13.91 27.64 -13.22
C SER A 169 13.54 26.84 -14.47
N TRP A 170 13.35 27.55 -15.58
CA TRP A 170 12.92 26.98 -16.85
C TRP A 170 13.77 27.53 -18.00
N ALA A 171 14.27 26.63 -18.85
CA ALA A 171 15.09 26.96 -20.02
C ALA A 171 14.46 26.45 -21.30
N ILE A 172 14.66 27.17 -22.41
CA ILE A 172 14.22 26.72 -23.74
C ILE A 172 14.99 25.45 -24.12
N VAL A 173 14.28 24.42 -24.55
CA VAL A 173 14.87 23.19 -25.09
C VAL A 173 15.26 23.40 -26.55
N ASP A 174 16.40 22.84 -26.97
CA ASP A 174 16.80 22.83 -28.38
C ASP A 174 15.78 22.06 -29.23
N THR A 175 15.27 22.70 -30.29
CA THR A 175 14.20 22.14 -31.13
C THR A 175 14.73 21.30 -32.28
N SER A 176 16.04 21.12 -32.42
CA SER A 176 16.65 20.34 -33.50
C SER A 176 16.20 18.87 -33.55
N GLY A 177 15.79 18.32 -32.41
CA GLY A 177 15.24 16.96 -32.29
C GLY A 177 13.71 16.88 -32.42
N MET A 178 13.00 17.99 -32.68
CA MET A 178 11.55 18.04 -32.83
C MET A 178 11.13 17.94 -34.30
N PRO A 179 10.23 17.00 -34.69
CA PRO A 179 9.67 16.95 -36.03
C PRO A 179 8.92 18.23 -36.41
N PRO A 180 8.89 18.58 -37.71
CA PRO A 180 8.12 19.73 -38.19
C PRO A 180 6.64 19.56 -37.90
N ALA A 181 6.03 20.65 -37.44
CA ALA A 181 4.59 20.79 -37.35
C ALA A 181 3.99 20.93 -38.76
N LEU A 182 2.77 20.44 -38.93
CA LEU A 182 1.99 20.64 -40.14
C LEU A 182 1.37 22.05 -40.13
N GLU A 183 0.97 22.54 -41.31
CA GLU A 183 0.31 23.85 -41.41
C GLU A 183 -1.01 23.84 -40.62
N GLY A 184 -1.11 24.74 -39.64
CA GLY A 184 -2.29 24.85 -38.76
C GLY A 184 -2.30 23.87 -37.59
N GLU A 185 -1.22 23.11 -37.36
CA GLU A 185 -1.12 22.21 -36.21
C GLU A 185 -0.77 22.96 -34.92
N PHE A 186 -1.42 22.59 -33.81
CA PHE A 186 -1.19 23.18 -32.50
C PHE A 186 -1.57 22.21 -31.36
N GLY A 187 -1.28 22.59 -30.12
CA GLY A 187 -1.67 21.85 -28.93
C GLY A 187 -2.93 22.42 -28.29
N PHE A 188 -3.81 21.58 -27.77
CA PHE A 188 -4.95 22.07 -26.98
C PHE A 188 -4.56 22.20 -25.51
N SER A 189 -4.94 23.28 -24.84
CA SER A 189 -4.73 23.46 -23.37
C SER A 189 -5.71 22.60 -22.55
N ALA A 190 -5.63 21.28 -22.77
CA ALA A 190 -6.54 20.24 -22.33
C ALA A 190 -6.26 19.82 -20.88
N SER A 191 -6.33 20.78 -19.96
CA SER A 191 -6.35 20.52 -18.51
C SER A 191 -5.14 19.74 -17.98
N GLY A 192 -3.95 20.03 -18.51
CA GLY A 192 -2.69 19.34 -18.16
C GLY A 192 -2.53 17.95 -18.76
N THR A 193 -3.42 17.56 -19.68
CA THR A 193 -3.39 16.22 -20.29
C THR A 193 -2.92 16.16 -21.74
N CYS A 194 -2.54 17.31 -22.30
CA CYS A 194 -1.98 17.39 -23.66
C CYS A 194 -0.49 17.03 -23.73
N ILE A 195 0.20 16.98 -22.60
CA ILE A 195 1.50 16.34 -22.44
C ILE A 195 1.38 15.27 -21.36
N SER A 196 2.15 14.19 -21.48
CA SER A 196 2.22 13.14 -20.48
C SER A 196 3.59 12.50 -20.42
N THR A 197 3.99 12.05 -19.24
CA THR A 197 5.17 11.21 -19.03
C THR A 197 4.83 9.90 -18.34
N THR A 198 5.37 8.79 -18.83
CA THR A 198 5.17 7.45 -18.24
C THR A 198 6.31 6.54 -18.64
N ALA A 199 6.84 5.77 -17.68
CA ALA A 199 7.90 4.80 -17.91
C ALA A 199 9.16 5.39 -18.60
N GLY A 200 9.52 6.63 -18.23
CA GLY A 200 10.66 7.36 -18.80
C GLY A 200 10.48 7.81 -20.25
N ARG A 201 9.23 7.99 -20.69
CA ARG A 201 8.87 8.41 -22.05
C ARG A 201 7.89 9.58 -22.00
N TRP A 202 7.98 10.45 -23.00
CA TRP A 202 7.17 11.65 -23.14
C TRP A 202 6.23 11.54 -24.33
N TYR A 203 5.03 12.10 -24.19
CA TYR A 203 4.00 12.11 -25.22
C TYR A 203 3.31 13.46 -25.27
N LEU A 204 3.03 13.95 -26.48
CA LEU A 204 2.37 15.22 -26.74
C LEU A 204 1.21 15.01 -27.72
N ALA A 205 0.02 15.47 -27.34
CA ALA A 205 -1.18 15.48 -28.16
C ALA A 205 -1.25 16.76 -29.02
N ALA A 206 -1.60 16.60 -30.30
CA ALA A 206 -1.76 17.70 -31.25
C ALA A 206 -3.04 17.57 -32.09
N GLY A 207 -3.54 18.71 -32.53
CA GLY A 207 -4.67 18.82 -33.45
C GLY A 207 -4.54 20.03 -34.37
N GLY A 208 -5.66 20.51 -34.92
CA GLY A 208 -5.65 21.56 -35.96
C GLY A 208 -5.46 21.01 -37.38
N VAL A 209 -5.07 19.73 -37.48
CA VAL A 209 -4.77 18.99 -38.71
C VAL A 209 -5.48 17.64 -38.67
N ASP A 210 -5.74 17.07 -39.83
CA ASP A 210 -6.50 15.83 -40.00
C ASP A 210 -5.65 14.71 -40.61
N PRO A 211 -5.47 13.57 -39.92
CA PRO A 211 -5.90 13.31 -38.54
C PRO A 211 -5.08 14.10 -37.51
N GLY A 212 -5.58 14.16 -36.27
CA GLY A 212 -4.76 14.62 -35.14
C GLY A 212 -3.53 13.73 -34.92
N ARG A 213 -2.47 14.26 -34.31
CA ARG A 213 -1.18 13.56 -34.17
C ARG A 213 -0.75 13.43 -32.71
N VAL A 214 0.07 12.41 -32.44
CA VAL A 214 0.78 12.24 -31.17
C VAL A 214 2.27 12.22 -31.42
N PHE A 215 2.99 13.11 -30.73
CA PHE A 215 4.45 13.11 -30.68
C PHE A 215 4.91 12.26 -29.51
N TYR A 216 6.02 11.56 -29.66
CA TYR A 216 6.57 10.68 -28.62
C TYR A 216 8.09 10.79 -28.54
N SER A 217 8.63 10.67 -27.33
CA SER A 217 10.07 10.73 -27.08
C SER A 217 10.49 9.80 -25.95
N GLY A 218 11.72 9.30 -26.00
CA GLY A 218 12.33 8.53 -24.90
C GLY A 218 13.20 9.36 -23.96
N ASP A 219 13.48 10.62 -24.30
CA ASP A 219 14.38 11.49 -23.53
C ASP A 219 13.83 12.92 -23.34
N GLY A 220 12.77 13.30 -24.07
CA GLY A 220 12.20 14.64 -24.09
C GLY A 220 12.91 15.61 -25.04
N TYR A 221 13.93 15.14 -25.78
CA TYR A 221 14.75 15.95 -26.69
C TYR A 221 14.63 15.48 -28.15
N THR A 222 14.63 14.17 -28.38
CA THR A 222 14.48 13.56 -29.70
C THR A 222 13.08 12.99 -29.83
N TRP A 223 12.29 13.53 -30.75
CA TRP A 223 10.88 13.22 -30.88
C TRP A 223 10.57 12.51 -32.21
N GLY A 224 9.68 11.52 -32.14
CA GLY A 224 8.93 10.99 -33.28
C GLY A 224 7.51 11.54 -33.28
N VAL A 225 6.79 11.33 -34.38
CA VAL A 225 5.38 11.72 -34.53
C VAL A 225 4.63 10.63 -35.29
N ALA A 226 3.40 10.37 -34.86
CA ALA A 226 2.48 9.43 -35.49
C ALA A 226 1.06 10.03 -35.59
N ASP A 227 0.34 9.66 -36.64
CA ASP A 227 -1.08 9.97 -36.79
C ASP A 227 -1.89 9.15 -35.77
N ALA A 228 -2.85 9.78 -35.10
CA ALA A 228 -3.55 9.21 -33.94
C ALA A 228 -4.87 8.51 -34.28
N GLU A 229 -5.26 8.41 -35.55
CA GLU A 229 -6.57 7.90 -35.98
C GLU A 229 -7.75 8.60 -35.28
N ILE A 230 -7.58 9.87 -34.93
CA ILE A 230 -8.61 10.76 -34.37
C ILE A 230 -8.84 11.86 -35.40
N ALA A 231 -10.12 12.08 -35.76
CA ALA A 231 -10.51 13.08 -36.74
C ALA A 231 -10.05 14.47 -36.32
N GLY A 232 -9.46 15.17 -37.29
CA GLY A 232 -8.90 16.48 -37.11
C GLY A 232 -9.59 17.57 -37.93
N ALA A 233 -9.45 18.80 -37.47
CA ALA A 233 -9.94 20.02 -38.11
C ALA A 233 -9.30 21.20 -37.38
N ALA A 234 -9.54 22.44 -37.84
CA ALA A 234 -9.06 23.64 -37.15
C ALA A 234 -9.44 23.71 -35.65
N ALA A 235 -10.53 23.04 -35.25
CA ALA A 235 -10.99 22.93 -33.87
C ALA A 235 -11.04 21.48 -33.35
N ALA A 236 -10.43 20.53 -34.05
CA ALA A 236 -10.48 19.11 -33.71
C ALA A 236 -9.10 18.45 -33.76
N GLY A 237 -8.98 17.31 -33.09
CA GLY A 237 -7.76 16.51 -33.03
C GLY A 237 -7.61 15.85 -31.67
N VAL A 238 -6.37 15.56 -31.29
CA VAL A 238 -6.07 14.91 -30.01
C VAL A 238 -5.97 15.95 -28.90
N PHE A 239 -6.76 15.80 -27.84
CA PHE A 239 -6.72 16.69 -26.68
C PHE A 239 -5.92 16.09 -25.54
N SER A 240 -6.10 14.79 -25.31
CA SER A 240 -5.55 14.10 -24.17
C SER A 240 -4.89 12.81 -24.60
N VAL A 241 -3.67 12.58 -24.12
CA VAL A 241 -2.91 11.35 -24.32
C VAL A 241 -2.43 10.83 -22.98
N ARG A 242 -2.62 9.53 -22.74
CA ARG A 242 -2.15 8.85 -21.52
C ARG A 242 -1.63 7.46 -21.83
N PHE A 243 -0.53 7.12 -21.18
CA PHE A 243 0.05 5.78 -21.19
C PHE A 243 -0.04 5.17 -19.80
N ARG A 244 -0.23 3.85 -19.71
CA ARG A 244 -0.18 3.11 -18.43
C ARG A 244 1.17 2.43 -18.20
N ASP A 245 1.91 2.24 -19.28
CA ASP A 245 3.24 1.64 -19.33
C ASP A 245 3.95 2.11 -20.62
N ALA A 246 5.16 1.61 -20.89
CA ALA A 246 5.94 2.05 -22.03
C ALA A 246 5.33 1.72 -23.42
N ALA A 247 4.28 0.88 -23.48
CA ALA A 247 3.70 0.36 -24.71
C ALA A 247 2.23 0.75 -24.91
N HIS A 248 1.42 0.77 -23.85
CA HIS A 248 -0.03 0.86 -23.97
C HIS A 248 -0.56 2.28 -23.69
N GLY A 249 -1.12 2.91 -24.72
CA GLY A 249 -1.59 4.29 -24.69
C GLY A 249 -3.05 4.44 -25.14
N ILE A 250 -3.69 5.49 -24.66
CA ILE A 250 -5.02 5.96 -25.08
C ILE A 250 -4.90 7.43 -25.46
N ALA A 251 -5.58 7.80 -26.54
CA ALA A 251 -5.78 9.16 -26.99
C ALA A 251 -7.28 9.43 -27.08
N VAL A 252 -7.72 10.60 -26.62
CA VAL A 252 -9.10 11.08 -26.82
C VAL A 252 -9.10 12.52 -27.31
N GLY A 253 -10.17 12.90 -28.00
CA GLY A 253 -10.32 14.25 -28.51
C GLY A 253 -11.68 14.48 -29.17
N GLY A 254 -11.65 15.03 -30.38
CA GLY A 254 -12.84 15.43 -31.15
C GLY A 254 -12.90 16.95 -31.37
N ASP A 255 -14.03 17.45 -31.84
CA ASP A 255 -14.23 18.87 -32.17
C ASP A 255 -14.92 19.62 -31.01
N PHE A 256 -14.22 20.58 -30.41
CA PHE A 256 -14.79 21.35 -29.29
C PHE A 256 -15.92 22.31 -29.71
N THR A 257 -16.03 22.63 -31.01
CA THR A 257 -17.15 23.41 -31.57
C THR A 257 -18.38 22.54 -31.87
N ALA A 258 -18.19 21.23 -31.96
CA ALA A 258 -19.24 20.22 -32.10
C ALA A 258 -19.18 19.18 -30.97
N PRO A 259 -19.41 19.57 -29.69
CA PRO A 259 -19.07 18.75 -28.52
C PRO A 259 -19.91 17.46 -28.36
N ALA A 260 -20.99 17.32 -29.12
CA ALA A 260 -21.80 16.11 -29.22
C ALA A 260 -21.35 15.14 -30.33
N GLY A 261 -20.31 15.49 -31.10
CA GLY A 261 -19.69 14.61 -32.09
C GLY A 261 -19.07 13.39 -31.42
N ALA A 262 -19.55 12.20 -31.78
CA ALA A 262 -19.24 10.93 -31.12
C ALA A 262 -18.68 9.89 -32.11
N ALA A 263 -17.91 10.36 -33.09
CA ALA A 263 -17.24 9.52 -34.08
C ALA A 263 -15.77 9.94 -34.19
N ASP A 264 -14.88 8.95 -34.40
CA ASP A 264 -13.46 9.15 -34.66
C ASP A 264 -12.76 10.05 -33.62
N ASN A 265 -13.16 9.93 -32.36
CA ASN A 265 -12.73 10.81 -31.25
C ASN A 265 -11.93 10.08 -30.16
N ALA A 266 -11.54 8.82 -30.39
CA ALA A 266 -10.70 8.04 -29.49
C ALA A 266 -9.88 6.98 -30.25
N ALA A 267 -8.66 6.74 -29.78
CA ALA A 267 -7.75 5.73 -30.32
C ALA A 267 -6.87 5.13 -29.21
N TRP A 268 -6.25 3.99 -29.51
CA TRP A 268 -5.35 3.29 -28.60
C TRP A 268 -4.07 2.85 -29.31
N SER A 269 -3.01 2.66 -28.54
CA SER A 269 -1.70 2.18 -29.00
C SER A 269 -1.22 1.02 -28.12
N ALA A 270 -0.44 0.11 -28.70
CA ALA A 270 0.20 -1.00 -27.99
C ALA A 270 1.70 -1.14 -28.30
N ASP A 271 2.28 -0.15 -28.99
CA ASP A 271 3.70 -0.09 -29.36
C ASP A 271 4.37 1.20 -28.88
N GLY A 272 3.76 1.84 -27.88
CA GLY A 272 4.34 2.99 -27.22
C GLY A 272 4.20 4.26 -28.04
N GLY A 273 3.08 4.41 -28.76
CA GLY A 273 2.72 5.59 -29.53
C GLY A 273 3.31 5.64 -30.94
N ALA A 274 3.97 4.57 -31.39
CA ALA A 274 4.53 4.52 -32.75
C ALA A 274 3.43 4.30 -33.80
N THR A 275 2.37 3.56 -33.44
CA THR A 275 1.14 3.44 -34.22
C THR A 275 -0.09 3.56 -33.32
N TRP A 276 -1.20 3.99 -33.94
CA TRP A 276 -2.49 4.16 -33.29
C TRP A 276 -3.58 3.40 -34.04
N THR A 277 -4.59 2.95 -33.31
CA THR A 277 -5.77 2.27 -33.85
C THR A 277 -7.01 2.93 -33.29
N ALA A 278 -7.95 3.30 -34.16
CA ALA A 278 -9.23 3.88 -33.75
C ALA A 278 -10.00 2.95 -32.79
N ALA A 279 -10.78 3.54 -31.89
CA ALA A 279 -11.71 2.79 -31.05
C ALA A 279 -12.81 2.12 -31.89
N GLU A 280 -13.29 0.96 -31.44
CA GLU A 280 -14.41 0.24 -32.06
C GLU A 280 -15.77 0.82 -31.62
N ALA A 281 -15.81 1.33 -30.38
CA ALA A 281 -16.94 2.08 -29.84
C ALA A 281 -16.42 3.35 -29.17
N PHE A 282 -16.87 4.50 -29.67
CA PHE A 282 -16.37 5.82 -29.32
C PHE A 282 -17.03 6.41 -28.06
N PRO A 283 -16.34 7.29 -27.31
CA PRO A 283 -16.99 8.14 -26.31
C PRO A 283 -18.18 8.91 -26.89
N GLY A 284 -19.22 9.12 -26.06
CA GLY A 284 -20.48 9.76 -26.48
C GLY A 284 -20.41 11.25 -26.87
N GLY A 285 -19.21 11.81 -27.04
CA GLY A 285 -18.95 13.18 -27.45
C GLY A 285 -17.46 13.51 -27.38
N TYR A 286 -17.11 14.75 -27.67
CA TYR A 286 -15.76 15.27 -27.45
C TYR A 286 -15.32 15.06 -25.99
N ARG A 287 -14.11 14.55 -25.79
CA ARG A 287 -13.51 14.37 -24.44
C ARG A 287 -12.23 15.18 -24.34
N SER A 288 -12.18 16.05 -23.34
CA SER A 288 -11.07 16.95 -23.08
C SER A 288 -9.95 16.30 -22.28
N SER A 289 -10.24 15.20 -21.59
CA SER A 289 -9.28 14.55 -20.69
C SER A 289 -9.59 13.06 -20.54
N VAL A 290 -8.54 12.24 -20.42
CA VAL A 290 -8.62 10.82 -20.09
C VAL A 290 -7.59 10.48 -19.01
N ALA A 291 -7.92 9.52 -18.15
CA ALA A 291 -6.99 8.94 -17.18
C ALA A 291 -7.21 7.42 -17.07
N TYR A 292 -6.11 6.67 -16.89
CA TYR A 292 -6.18 5.28 -16.44
C TYR A 292 -6.54 5.22 -14.97
N VAL A 293 -7.20 4.14 -14.55
CA VAL A 293 -7.56 3.94 -13.14
C VAL A 293 -6.50 3.10 -12.46
N GLY A 294 -5.84 3.68 -11.47
CA GLY A 294 -4.81 3.01 -10.69
C GLY A 294 -5.32 1.72 -10.05
N GLY A 295 -4.61 0.62 -10.25
CA GLY A 295 -4.97 -0.70 -9.73
C GLY A 295 -5.92 -1.53 -10.60
N PHE A 296 -6.36 -1.02 -11.76
CA PHE A 296 -7.17 -1.77 -12.72
C PHE A 296 -6.52 -1.75 -14.11
N CYS A 297 -6.02 -2.89 -14.57
CA CYS A 297 -5.53 -3.02 -15.94
C CYS A 297 -6.66 -2.70 -16.92
N ASP A 298 -6.37 -1.83 -17.91
CA ASP A 298 -7.25 -1.50 -19.04
C ASP A 298 -8.50 -0.66 -18.70
N LEU A 299 -8.73 -0.34 -17.42
CA LEU A 299 -9.79 0.59 -17.03
C LEU A 299 -9.32 2.03 -17.23
N ALA A 300 -10.07 2.81 -18.01
CA ALA A 300 -9.85 4.23 -18.21
C ALA A 300 -11.17 4.99 -18.13
N VAL A 301 -11.10 6.27 -17.73
CA VAL A 301 -12.24 7.19 -17.77
C VAL A 301 -11.87 8.43 -18.56
N ALA A 302 -12.76 8.82 -19.45
CA ALA A 302 -12.67 10.03 -20.25
C ALA A 302 -13.82 10.96 -19.89
N VAL A 303 -13.53 12.25 -19.85
CA VAL A 303 -14.51 13.28 -19.47
C VAL A 303 -14.55 14.41 -20.49
N GLY A 304 -15.69 15.08 -20.60
CA GLY A 304 -15.85 16.25 -21.45
C GLY A 304 -17.12 17.03 -21.14
N PRO A 305 -17.39 18.10 -21.90
CA PRO A 305 -18.55 18.98 -21.71
C PRO A 305 -19.91 18.28 -21.82
N THR A 306 -19.97 17.13 -22.49
CA THR A 306 -21.20 16.39 -22.77
C THR A 306 -21.36 15.11 -21.95
N GLY A 307 -20.41 14.79 -21.06
CA GLY A 307 -20.52 13.62 -20.19
C GLY A 307 -19.18 12.95 -19.89
N SER A 308 -19.28 11.75 -19.31
CA SER A 308 -18.16 10.88 -18.96
C SER A 308 -18.40 9.46 -19.47
N ASP A 309 -17.31 8.86 -19.93
CA ASP A 309 -17.30 7.50 -20.46
C ASP A 309 -16.19 6.71 -19.78
N TYR A 310 -16.37 5.39 -19.67
CA TYR A 310 -15.31 4.49 -19.24
C TYR A 310 -15.02 3.45 -20.33
N SER A 311 -13.77 3.02 -20.39
CA SER A 311 -13.33 1.85 -21.15
C SER A 311 -12.79 0.81 -20.19
N ARG A 312 -13.03 -0.48 -20.45
CA ARG A 312 -12.51 -1.62 -19.65
C ARG A 312 -11.49 -2.45 -20.42
N ASP A 313 -11.10 -1.99 -21.59
CA ASP A 313 -10.31 -2.74 -22.57
C ASP A 313 -9.22 -1.86 -23.20
N GLY A 314 -8.75 -0.84 -22.48
CA GLY A 314 -7.62 -0.02 -22.88
C GLY A 314 -7.95 0.96 -24.00
N GLY A 315 -9.16 1.49 -24.00
CA GLY A 315 -9.64 2.50 -24.96
C GLY A 315 -10.23 1.93 -26.24
N ARG A 316 -10.39 0.61 -26.36
CA ARG A 316 -10.97 -0.03 -27.56
C ARG A 316 -12.47 0.18 -27.65
N THR A 317 -13.18 0.05 -26.53
CA THR A 317 -14.60 0.35 -26.43
C THR A 317 -14.90 1.26 -25.26
N TRP A 318 -15.82 2.21 -25.47
CA TRP A 318 -16.23 3.20 -24.48
C TRP A 318 -17.72 3.08 -24.16
N THR A 319 -18.06 3.31 -22.89
CA THR A 319 -19.43 3.27 -22.39
C THR A 319 -19.71 4.50 -21.53
N ALA A 320 -20.72 5.28 -21.91
CA ALA A 320 -21.17 6.44 -21.14
C ALA A 320 -21.72 6.01 -19.77
N PHE A 321 -21.40 6.76 -18.71
CA PHE A 321 -21.94 6.53 -17.37
C PHE A 321 -22.47 7.79 -16.69
N ASP A 322 -22.12 8.98 -17.19
CA ASP A 322 -22.58 10.26 -16.64
C ASP A 322 -22.74 11.30 -17.76
N ALA A 323 -23.70 12.21 -17.61
CA ALA A 323 -23.99 13.27 -18.59
C ALA A 323 -23.58 14.68 -18.10
N GLY A 324 -22.92 14.75 -16.95
CA GLY A 324 -22.40 15.97 -16.35
C GLY A 324 -21.18 16.50 -17.10
N PRO A 325 -21.05 17.84 -17.22
CA PRO A 325 -19.92 18.45 -17.90
C PRO A 325 -18.69 18.40 -17.00
N PHE A 326 -17.56 17.89 -17.49
CA PHE A 326 -16.26 17.92 -16.79
C PHE A 326 -15.11 18.26 -17.75
N ASP A 327 -14.15 19.08 -17.28
CA ASP A 327 -13.04 19.56 -18.13
C ASP A 327 -11.74 18.74 -17.98
N SER A 328 -11.54 18.06 -16.84
CA SER A 328 -10.34 17.26 -16.55
C SER A 328 -10.69 16.01 -15.74
N VAL A 329 -9.85 14.98 -15.83
CA VAL A 329 -9.89 13.84 -14.92
C VAL A 329 -8.47 13.40 -14.61
N ASP A 330 -8.23 13.11 -13.34
CA ASP A 330 -7.00 12.45 -12.91
C ASP A 330 -7.29 11.51 -11.73
N HIS A 331 -6.31 10.69 -11.36
CA HIS A 331 -6.48 9.56 -10.46
C HIS A 331 -5.50 9.58 -9.28
N LEU A 332 -6.00 9.11 -8.13
CA LEU A 332 -5.22 8.64 -6.98
C LEU A 332 -5.62 7.20 -6.71
N ALA A 333 -4.81 6.24 -7.14
CA ALA A 333 -5.18 4.82 -7.05
C ALA A 333 -6.63 4.57 -7.58
N SER A 334 -7.58 4.26 -6.70
CA SER A 334 -8.99 3.96 -7.06
C SER A 334 -9.96 5.15 -6.97
N VAL A 335 -9.48 6.38 -6.80
CA VAL A 335 -10.33 7.59 -6.72
C VAL A 335 -10.05 8.49 -7.91
N MET A 336 -11.08 8.81 -8.68
CA MET A 336 -10.99 9.84 -9.74
C MET A 336 -11.56 11.15 -9.25
N LEU A 337 -10.97 12.26 -9.67
CA LEU A 337 -11.46 13.61 -9.42
C LEU A 337 -11.74 14.33 -10.76
N ALA A 338 -12.83 15.10 -10.85
CA ALA A 338 -13.22 15.84 -12.07
C ALA A 338 -13.64 17.30 -11.76
N PRO A 339 -13.00 18.37 -12.29
CA PRO A 339 -12.98 19.70 -11.66
C PRO A 339 -14.07 20.74 -12.00
N SER A 340 -14.76 20.69 -13.14
CA SER A 340 -15.77 21.72 -13.56
C SER A 340 -16.88 21.97 -12.51
N ARG A 341 -17.18 20.92 -11.75
CA ARG A 341 -17.87 20.86 -10.46
C ARG A 341 -17.12 19.77 -9.73
N LEU A 342 -16.09 20.12 -8.99
CA LEU A 342 -15.14 19.14 -8.46
C LEU A 342 -15.84 17.88 -7.97
N ALA A 343 -15.59 16.71 -8.54
CA ALA A 343 -16.34 15.52 -8.22
C ALA A 343 -15.48 14.29 -8.00
N ARG A 344 -15.81 13.49 -7.00
CA ARG A 344 -15.17 12.21 -6.71
C ARG A 344 -15.93 11.07 -7.38
N CYS A 345 -15.27 10.17 -8.10
CA CYS A 345 -15.93 8.99 -8.63
C CYS A 345 -16.16 7.95 -7.53
N LEU A 346 -17.41 7.56 -7.33
CA LEU A 346 -17.82 6.52 -6.38
C LEU A 346 -18.15 5.22 -7.12
N LEU A 347 -17.52 4.12 -6.70
CA LEU A 347 -17.92 2.78 -7.10
C LEU A 347 -19.00 2.27 -6.13
N HIS A 348 -20.26 2.34 -6.52
CA HIS A 348 -21.36 1.91 -5.66
C HIS A 348 -21.47 0.38 -5.61
N SER A 349 -21.35 -0.18 -4.41
CA SER A 349 -21.92 -1.48 -4.05
C SER A 349 -23.01 -1.22 -2.99
N SER A 350 -24.17 -1.86 -3.12
CA SER A 350 -25.42 -1.47 -2.42
C SER A 350 -25.27 -1.34 -0.88
N PRO A 351 -25.93 -0.36 -0.22
CA PRO A 351 -25.50 0.15 1.08
C PRO A 351 -26.17 -0.50 2.32
N ARG A 352 -25.49 -0.45 3.47
CA ARG A 352 -26.12 -0.24 4.80
C ARG A 352 -25.39 0.87 5.57
N LEU A 353 -26.20 1.70 6.22
CA LEU A 353 -25.91 3.01 6.82
C LEU A 353 -25.10 2.96 8.13
N SER A 354 -24.13 3.87 8.29
CA SER A 354 -23.81 4.53 9.57
C SER A 354 -23.14 5.90 9.35
N THR A 355 -23.55 6.88 10.14
CA THR A 355 -23.27 8.34 10.08
C THR A 355 -21.83 8.76 10.41
N PRO A 356 -21.31 9.90 9.90
CA PRO A 356 -19.94 10.36 10.15
C PRO A 356 -19.82 11.24 11.42
N SER A 357 -18.66 11.15 12.08
CA SER A 357 -18.23 11.97 13.24
C SER A 357 -17.14 12.99 12.85
N PRO A 358 -16.97 14.12 13.57
CA PRO A 358 -16.22 15.28 13.09
C PRO A 358 -14.69 15.25 13.34
N GLN A 359 -13.98 15.74 12.30
CA GLN A 359 -12.72 16.49 12.19
C GLN A 359 -11.52 16.21 13.12
N SER A 360 -10.38 15.85 12.51
CA SER A 360 -9.04 16.14 13.02
C SER A 360 -8.10 16.57 11.87
N ILE A 361 -7.50 17.76 12.00
CA ILE A 361 -6.53 18.36 11.07
C ILE A 361 -5.21 17.54 11.10
N SER A 362 -4.75 17.00 9.97
CA SER A 362 -3.58 16.11 9.90
C SER A 362 -2.25 16.81 9.54
N SER A 363 -1.16 16.12 9.87
CA SER A 363 0.25 16.57 9.91
C SER A 363 1.06 15.99 8.73
N PRO A 364 2.26 16.52 8.38
CA PRO A 364 3.04 16.07 7.21
C PRO A 364 3.33 14.56 7.20
N MET A 365 3.26 13.90 6.03
CA MET A 365 3.58 12.47 5.86
C MET A 365 5.08 12.17 6.05
N GLY A 366 5.40 10.97 6.54
CA GLY A 366 6.78 10.48 6.70
C GLY A 366 7.43 10.05 5.38
N SER A 367 8.77 9.98 5.36
CA SER A 367 9.58 9.46 4.24
C SER A 367 10.32 8.18 4.63
N ALA A 368 11.21 7.66 3.78
CA ALA A 368 12.04 6.51 4.12
C ALA A 368 13.10 6.83 5.21
N PHE A 369 13.38 8.11 5.43
CA PHE A 369 14.35 8.61 6.41
C PHE A 369 13.72 9.37 7.59
N LYS A 370 12.44 9.73 7.48
CA LYS A 370 11.73 10.53 8.48
C LYS A 370 10.42 9.89 8.88
N ILE A 371 10.24 9.61 10.16
CA ILE A 371 8.99 9.08 10.73
C ILE A 371 8.10 10.26 11.14
N SER A 372 6.83 10.20 10.71
CA SER A 372 5.81 11.19 11.05
C SER A 372 4.46 10.49 11.18
N VAL A 373 4.12 10.14 12.41
CA VAL A 373 2.85 9.51 12.77
C VAL A 373 1.83 10.61 13.05
N PRO A 374 0.77 10.74 12.24
CA PRO A 374 -0.19 11.81 12.43
C PRO A 374 -1.26 11.45 13.47
N ALA A 375 -1.89 12.47 14.05
CA ALA A 375 -2.90 12.33 15.12
C ALA A 375 -4.19 11.63 14.65
N ASP A 376 -4.48 11.69 13.36
CA ASP A 376 -5.67 11.15 12.71
C ASP A 376 -5.51 9.68 12.28
N ASN A 377 -4.26 9.18 12.17
CA ASN A 377 -3.98 7.76 11.97
C ASN A 377 -3.50 7.09 13.27
N SER A 378 -4.42 6.52 14.03
CA SER A 378 -4.13 5.74 15.24
C SER A 378 -4.17 4.22 15.03
N GLY A 379 -4.13 3.77 13.78
CA GLY A 379 -4.17 2.36 13.42
C GLY A 379 -5.56 1.71 13.52
N LEU A 380 -5.59 0.39 13.43
CA LEU A 380 -6.80 -0.43 13.22
C LEU A 380 -7.85 -0.33 14.33
N LEU A 381 -7.47 0.07 15.54
CA LEU A 381 -8.41 0.25 16.65
C LEU A 381 -9.11 1.62 16.64
N GLY A 382 -8.59 2.61 15.91
CA GLY A 382 -9.23 3.91 15.73
C GLY A 382 -9.40 4.74 17.01
N TYR A 383 -8.56 4.53 18.04
CA TYR A 383 -8.59 5.37 19.23
C TYR A 383 -8.17 6.80 18.90
N LYS A 384 -8.93 7.81 19.33
CA LYS A 384 -8.53 9.20 19.12
C LYS A 384 -7.22 9.48 19.87
N GLN A 385 -6.28 10.13 19.20
CA GLN A 385 -5.02 10.59 19.76
C GLN A 385 -4.86 12.09 19.53
N ASP A 386 -4.12 12.74 20.42
CA ASP A 386 -3.83 14.17 20.30
C ASP A 386 -2.49 14.42 19.60
N ARG A 387 -2.28 15.68 19.21
CA ARG A 387 -1.04 16.11 18.54
C ARG A 387 0.20 15.92 19.42
N ALA A 388 0.07 15.96 20.74
CA ALA A 388 1.20 15.78 21.64
C ALA A 388 1.66 14.31 21.67
N ALA A 389 0.72 13.37 21.66
CA ALA A 389 1.00 11.94 21.57
C ALA A 389 1.59 11.58 20.20
N ALA A 390 1.02 12.12 19.13
CA ALA A 390 1.50 11.96 17.75
C ALA A 390 2.94 12.49 17.56
N ALA A 391 3.21 13.70 18.07
CA ALA A 391 4.56 14.28 18.05
C ALA A 391 5.55 13.45 18.87
N LYS A 392 5.15 13.02 20.07
CA LYS A 392 6.00 12.23 20.97
C LYS A 392 6.34 10.85 20.39
N VAL A 393 5.37 10.14 19.82
CA VAL A 393 5.65 8.84 19.18
C VAL A 393 6.54 9.02 17.96
N SER A 394 6.31 10.05 17.14
CA SER A 394 7.15 10.35 15.96
C SER A 394 8.60 10.64 16.34
N GLU A 395 8.81 11.52 17.35
CA GLU A 395 10.13 11.86 17.89
C GLU A 395 10.90 10.62 18.34
N LEU A 396 10.26 9.76 19.14
CA LEU A 396 10.93 8.61 19.74
C LEU A 396 11.19 7.49 18.74
N LEU A 397 10.29 7.30 17.77
CA LEU A 397 10.52 6.39 16.66
C LEU A 397 11.67 6.86 15.76
N GLN A 398 11.74 8.17 15.46
CA GLN A 398 12.84 8.75 14.70
C GLN A 398 14.18 8.53 15.44
N ARG A 399 14.19 8.81 16.75
CA ARG A 399 15.36 8.60 17.60
C ARG A 399 15.79 7.14 17.65
N ASP A 400 14.84 6.20 17.66
CA ASP A 400 15.13 4.77 17.58
C ASP A 400 15.80 4.40 16.25
N LEU A 401 15.23 4.85 15.13
CA LEU A 401 15.76 4.63 13.78
C LEU A 401 17.20 5.13 13.63
N GLU A 402 17.51 6.30 14.21
CA GLU A 402 18.81 6.96 14.10
C GLU A 402 19.90 6.40 15.04
N HIS A 403 19.52 5.70 16.10
CA HIS A 403 20.47 5.31 17.15
C HIS A 403 20.53 3.82 17.43
N HIS A 404 19.52 3.04 17.08
CA HIS A 404 19.44 1.63 17.47
C HIS A 404 19.43 0.67 16.28
N HIS A 405 20.16 -0.43 16.44
CA HIS A 405 20.12 -1.56 15.52
C HIS A 405 18.81 -2.34 15.70
N CYS A 406 18.39 -3.10 14.69
CA CYS A 406 17.24 -4.01 14.85
C CYS A 406 17.47 -5.16 15.85
N PHE A 407 18.69 -5.35 16.35
CA PHE A 407 19.04 -6.39 17.31
C PHE A 407 19.65 -5.73 18.53
N PHE A 408 19.22 -6.11 19.73
CA PHE A 408 19.78 -5.57 20.98
C PHE A 408 20.85 -6.46 21.62
N ASN A 409 21.09 -7.67 21.09
CA ASN A 409 22.16 -8.56 21.56
C ASN A 409 22.79 -9.36 20.42
N MET A 410 23.83 -10.14 20.75
CA MET A 410 24.54 -10.99 19.78
C MET A 410 23.78 -12.27 19.41
N ASP A 411 22.75 -12.63 20.17
CA ASP A 411 21.87 -13.78 19.90
C ASP A 411 20.79 -13.45 18.86
N GLY A 412 20.74 -12.20 18.38
CA GLY A 412 19.81 -11.74 17.35
C GLY A 412 18.40 -11.45 17.87
N PHE A 413 18.26 -11.05 19.14
CA PHE A 413 16.97 -10.62 19.70
C PHE A 413 16.62 -9.21 19.25
N HIS A 414 15.36 -8.99 18.88
CA HIS A 414 14.93 -7.81 18.14
C HIS A 414 14.63 -6.60 19.02
N ASN A 415 14.93 -5.41 18.50
CA ASN A 415 14.48 -4.15 19.07
C ASN A 415 12.94 -4.11 19.05
N HIS A 416 12.32 -3.94 20.22
CA HIS A 416 10.87 -3.91 20.38
C HIS A 416 10.26 -2.50 20.38
N ILE A 417 11.09 -1.45 20.43
CA ILE A 417 10.65 -0.06 20.62
C ILE A 417 9.57 0.33 19.60
N PRO A 418 9.72 0.13 18.28
CA PRO A 418 8.72 0.57 17.32
C PRO A 418 7.33 -0.02 17.57
N HIS A 419 7.29 -1.32 17.80
CA HIS A 419 6.06 -2.07 18.06
C HIS A 419 5.42 -1.70 19.39
N HIS A 420 6.24 -1.43 20.42
CA HIS A 420 5.76 -1.04 21.73
C HIS A 420 5.11 0.35 21.68
N LEU A 421 5.83 1.34 21.14
CA LEU A 421 5.33 2.72 21.09
C LEU A 421 4.07 2.84 20.25
N LEU A 422 4.00 2.17 19.08
CA LEU A 422 2.80 2.21 18.24
C LEU A 422 1.64 1.41 18.82
N SER A 423 1.88 0.37 19.62
CA SER A 423 0.79 -0.31 20.36
C SER A 423 0.20 0.57 21.46
N LEU A 424 1.05 1.28 22.20
CA LEU A 424 0.65 2.26 23.20
C LEU A 424 -0.11 3.40 22.55
N TYR A 425 0.39 3.94 21.45
CA TYR A 425 -0.28 4.98 20.67
C TYR A 425 -1.64 4.49 20.12
N GLY A 426 -1.67 3.35 19.45
CA GLY A 426 -2.90 2.79 18.86
C GLY A 426 -3.93 2.27 19.85
N THR A 427 -3.60 2.23 21.16
CA THR A 427 -4.54 1.92 22.24
C THR A 427 -4.87 3.13 23.12
N GLY A 428 -4.55 4.35 22.66
CA GLY A 428 -4.98 5.58 23.33
C GLY A 428 -4.11 5.99 24.54
N SER A 429 -2.87 5.53 24.64
CA SER A 429 -1.99 5.91 25.77
C SER A 429 -1.52 7.38 25.70
N THR A 430 -1.06 7.90 26.83
CA THR A 430 -0.58 9.29 26.95
C THR A 430 0.87 9.46 26.46
N PRO A 431 1.30 10.68 26.08
CA PRO A 431 2.69 10.97 25.74
C PRO A 431 3.70 10.53 26.83
N ALA A 432 3.31 10.66 28.10
CA ALA A 432 4.14 10.25 29.22
C ALA A 432 4.32 8.72 29.30
N ALA A 433 3.29 7.93 28.95
CA ALA A 433 3.41 6.47 28.85
C ALA A 433 4.34 6.07 27.70
N ILE A 434 4.19 6.70 26.54
CA ILE A 434 5.04 6.49 25.36
C ILE A 434 6.51 6.82 25.68
N GLN A 435 6.78 7.95 26.34
CA GLN A 435 8.14 8.31 26.76
C GLN A 435 8.74 7.28 27.73
N ARG A 436 8.00 6.90 28.79
CA ARG A 436 8.48 5.89 29.75
C ARG A 436 8.81 4.56 29.06
N ALA A 437 7.97 4.14 28.12
CA ALA A 437 8.20 2.91 27.36
C ALA A 437 9.49 2.98 26.54
N TYR A 438 9.77 4.11 25.90
CA TYR A 438 11.05 4.32 25.20
C TYR A 438 12.23 4.27 26.18
N ASP A 439 12.17 5.01 27.29
CA ASP A 439 13.28 5.12 28.24
C ASP A 439 13.67 3.77 28.85
N VAL A 440 12.67 2.93 29.17
CA VAL A 440 12.88 1.56 29.67
C VAL A 440 13.61 0.69 28.64
N ASN A 441 13.23 0.81 27.36
CA ASN A 441 13.70 -0.09 26.31
C ASN A 441 14.99 0.38 25.63
N ALA A 442 15.28 1.68 25.61
CA ALA A 442 16.42 2.27 24.89
C ALA A 442 17.78 1.89 25.52
N SER A 443 17.83 1.72 26.84
CA SER A 443 19.08 1.56 27.61
C SER A 443 19.95 0.35 27.24
N TYR A 444 19.36 -0.68 26.64
CA TYR A 444 20.04 -1.94 26.31
C TYR A 444 20.10 -2.22 24.80
N GLN A 445 19.66 -1.30 23.96
CA GLN A 445 19.72 -1.46 22.51
C GLN A 445 21.17 -1.39 22.02
N ASN A 446 21.50 -2.17 20.99
CA ASN A 446 22.78 -1.97 20.31
C ASN A 446 22.72 -0.69 19.49
N ALA A 447 23.83 0.03 19.43
CA ALA A 447 23.97 1.19 18.55
C ALA A 447 23.83 0.79 17.08
N VAL A 448 23.20 1.67 16.29
CA VAL A 448 23.23 1.58 14.83
C VAL A 448 24.67 1.64 14.32
N LYS A 449 24.94 0.98 13.19
CA LYS A 449 26.24 0.97 12.53
C LYS A 449 26.17 1.74 11.22
N GLU A 450 27.23 2.46 10.89
CA GLU A 450 27.35 3.10 9.58
C GLU A 450 27.31 2.05 8.45
N PRO A 451 26.47 2.24 7.42
CA PRO A 451 26.40 1.31 6.30
C PRO A 451 27.63 1.44 5.39
N ARG A 452 28.15 0.30 4.94
CA ARG A 452 29.22 0.27 3.93
C ARG A 452 28.64 0.65 2.56
N SER A 453 29.02 1.81 2.05
CA SER A 453 28.53 2.35 0.76
C SER A 453 28.77 1.40 -0.42
N SER A 454 29.89 0.67 -0.45
CA SER A 454 30.21 -0.28 -1.52
C SER A 454 29.19 -1.43 -1.60
N VAL A 455 28.73 -1.95 -0.46
CA VAL A 455 27.73 -3.02 -0.41
C VAL A 455 26.37 -2.48 -0.86
N VAL A 456 25.98 -1.28 -0.42
CA VAL A 456 24.72 -0.65 -0.84
C VAL A 456 24.72 -0.41 -2.35
N GLN A 457 25.80 0.11 -2.92
CA GLN A 457 25.94 0.30 -4.38
C GLN A 457 25.90 -1.03 -5.14
N GLU A 458 26.51 -2.08 -4.60
CA GLU A 458 26.48 -3.40 -5.22
C GLU A 458 25.05 -3.98 -5.23
N LEU A 459 24.30 -3.84 -4.14
CA LEU A 459 22.89 -4.22 -4.05
C LEU A 459 22.01 -3.44 -5.04
N ARG A 460 22.22 -2.12 -5.17
CA ARG A 460 21.44 -1.25 -6.09
C ARG A 460 21.74 -1.51 -7.57
N ARG A 461 22.98 -1.90 -7.89
CA ARG A 461 23.36 -2.18 -9.28
C ARG A 461 22.64 -3.40 -9.86
N ASP A 462 22.51 -4.46 -9.06
CA ASP A 462 21.83 -5.69 -9.46
C ASP A 462 21.48 -6.49 -8.18
N TRP A 463 20.23 -6.38 -7.74
CA TRP A 463 19.74 -7.08 -6.54
C TRP A 463 19.86 -8.59 -6.69
N ALA A 464 19.39 -9.14 -7.82
CA ALA A 464 19.30 -10.59 -8.04
C ALA A 464 20.68 -11.25 -8.02
N ALA A 465 21.70 -10.62 -8.63
CA ALA A 465 23.06 -11.15 -8.65
C ALA A 465 23.81 -10.96 -7.33
N ASN A 466 23.51 -9.92 -6.55
CA ASN A 466 24.36 -9.50 -5.43
C ASN A 466 23.76 -9.76 -4.05
N ALA A 467 22.43 -9.66 -3.87
CA ALA A 467 21.78 -9.90 -2.59
C ALA A 467 22.11 -11.28 -1.96
N PRO A 468 22.19 -12.40 -2.73
CA PRO A 468 22.52 -13.71 -2.16
C PRO A 468 23.83 -13.77 -1.36
N LYS A 469 24.78 -12.86 -1.64
CA LYS A 469 26.05 -12.76 -0.90
C LYS A 469 25.86 -12.28 0.54
N TYR A 470 24.79 -11.53 0.81
CA TYR A 470 24.57 -10.82 2.08
C TYR A 470 23.32 -11.30 2.83
N LEU A 471 22.34 -11.86 2.12
CA LEU A 471 21.10 -12.36 2.70
C LEU A 471 21.35 -13.39 3.82
N GLY A 472 20.54 -13.32 4.88
CA GLY A 472 20.62 -14.21 6.03
C GLY A 472 21.78 -13.94 7.00
N LYS A 473 22.43 -12.77 6.89
CA LYS A 473 23.56 -12.36 7.73
C LYS A 473 23.21 -11.08 8.50
N GLY A 474 23.01 -11.22 9.82
CA GLY A 474 22.69 -10.13 10.75
C GLY A 474 23.61 -8.90 10.66
N SER A 475 24.89 -9.10 10.32
CA SER A 475 25.89 -8.04 10.20
C SER A 475 25.68 -7.09 9.02
N TYR A 476 24.70 -7.36 8.13
CA TYR A 476 24.40 -6.53 6.96
C TYR A 476 23.09 -5.75 7.08
N TYR A 477 22.50 -5.69 8.28
CA TYR A 477 21.22 -5.00 8.48
C TYR A 477 21.24 -3.55 8.05
N THR A 478 22.28 -2.79 8.41
CA THR A 478 22.32 -1.34 8.11
C THR A 478 22.53 -1.08 6.62
N GLU A 479 23.23 -1.95 5.90
CA GLU A 479 23.29 -1.90 4.45
C GLU A 479 21.95 -2.21 3.79
N PHE A 480 21.23 -3.23 4.25
CA PHE A 480 19.88 -3.53 3.73
C PHE A 480 18.89 -2.43 4.07
N LEU A 481 18.95 -1.85 5.28
CA LEU A 481 18.12 -0.71 5.66
C LEU A 481 18.39 0.46 4.72
N ARG A 482 19.65 0.85 4.54
CA ARG A 482 20.00 1.95 3.63
C ARG A 482 19.60 1.66 2.19
N PHE A 483 19.76 0.42 1.71
CA PHE A 483 19.28 -0.02 0.40
C PHE A 483 17.77 0.20 0.27
N PHE A 484 16.95 -0.40 1.14
CA PHE A 484 15.49 -0.29 1.04
C PHE A 484 14.99 1.13 1.27
N GLN A 485 15.69 1.96 2.07
CA GLN A 485 15.35 3.36 2.20
C GLN A 485 15.52 4.12 0.88
N LEU A 486 16.63 3.90 0.16
CA LEU A 486 16.85 4.52 -1.15
C LEU A 486 15.85 4.03 -2.19
N GLU A 487 15.60 2.72 -2.26
CA GLU A 487 14.58 2.16 -3.17
C GLU A 487 13.18 2.71 -2.85
N THR A 488 12.88 2.95 -1.57
CA THR A 488 11.59 3.51 -1.14
C THR A 488 11.42 4.97 -1.55
N GLU A 489 12.48 5.80 -1.52
CA GLU A 489 12.41 7.18 -2.03
C GLU A 489 12.20 7.20 -3.55
N GLU A 490 12.74 6.23 -4.28
CA GLU A 490 12.67 6.19 -5.75
C GLU A 490 11.36 5.56 -6.27
N LYS A 491 10.88 4.50 -5.64
CA LYS A 491 9.76 3.67 -6.14
C LYS A 491 8.49 3.75 -5.27
N GLY A 492 8.58 4.40 -4.10
CA GLY A 492 7.57 4.29 -3.05
C GLY A 492 7.62 2.93 -2.34
N TRP A 493 7.22 2.90 -1.06
CA TRP A 493 7.30 1.68 -0.24
C TRP A 493 6.38 0.55 -0.75
N GLN A 494 5.30 0.90 -1.44
CA GLN A 494 4.41 -0.06 -2.12
C GLN A 494 5.12 -0.73 -3.29
N GLY A 495 5.83 0.04 -4.13
CA GLY A 495 6.61 -0.48 -5.26
C GLY A 495 7.71 -1.43 -4.80
N VAL A 496 8.43 -1.06 -3.74
CA VAL A 496 9.47 -1.90 -3.12
C VAL A 496 8.88 -3.22 -2.60
N LEU A 497 7.69 -3.21 -1.99
CA LEU A 497 7.03 -4.45 -1.54
C LEU A 497 6.57 -5.32 -2.71
N LEU A 498 6.04 -4.72 -3.77
CA LEU A 498 5.65 -5.44 -4.98
C LEU A 498 6.85 -6.14 -5.63
N GLU A 499 7.98 -5.44 -5.73
CA GLU A 499 9.21 -5.96 -6.34
C GLU A 499 9.88 -7.02 -5.47
N HIS A 500 10.10 -6.73 -4.19
CA HIS A 500 10.97 -7.57 -3.36
C HIS A 500 10.23 -8.62 -2.54
N VAL A 501 8.91 -8.53 -2.34
CA VAL A 501 8.17 -9.46 -1.46
C VAL A 501 7.01 -10.13 -2.19
N PHE A 502 6.25 -9.38 -2.98
CA PHE A 502 5.03 -9.88 -3.62
C PHE A 502 5.21 -10.29 -5.09
N ALA A 503 6.42 -10.14 -5.64
CA ALA A 503 6.76 -10.68 -6.95
C ALA A 503 6.62 -12.20 -6.95
N ASP A 504 6.05 -12.76 -8.02
CA ASP A 504 5.81 -14.21 -8.14
C ASP A 504 7.00 -14.97 -8.73
N ASP A 505 8.21 -14.50 -8.47
CA ASP A 505 9.48 -15.14 -8.83
C ASP A 505 10.19 -15.74 -7.61
N GLU A 506 11.36 -16.34 -7.82
CA GLU A 506 12.16 -16.94 -6.75
C GLU A 506 12.65 -15.90 -5.73
N GLY A 507 12.97 -14.68 -6.17
CA GLY A 507 13.45 -13.61 -5.30
C GLY A 507 12.38 -13.09 -4.35
N GLY A 508 11.19 -12.80 -4.89
CA GLY A 508 10.02 -12.41 -4.11
C GLY A 508 9.59 -13.49 -3.12
N LYS A 509 9.53 -14.75 -3.56
CA LYS A 509 9.20 -15.89 -2.69
C LYS A 509 10.25 -16.11 -1.58
N ASP A 510 11.53 -15.90 -1.85
CA ASP A 510 12.58 -16.01 -0.83
C ASP A 510 12.41 -14.94 0.26
N MET A 511 12.26 -13.67 -0.13
CA MET A 511 12.02 -12.58 0.81
C MET A 511 10.69 -12.71 1.57
N LEU A 512 9.62 -13.16 0.91
CA LEU A 512 8.34 -13.50 1.55
C LEU A 512 8.53 -14.58 2.64
N GLY A 513 9.30 -15.62 2.35
CA GLY A 513 9.64 -16.68 3.32
C GLY A 513 10.41 -16.14 4.52
N ARG A 514 11.32 -15.18 4.30
CA ARG A 514 12.09 -14.54 5.38
C ARG A 514 11.24 -13.69 6.33
N LEU A 515 10.04 -13.25 5.92
CA LEU A 515 9.12 -12.58 6.84
C LEU A 515 8.67 -13.49 8.00
N TYR A 516 8.70 -14.82 7.81
CA TYR A 516 8.32 -15.81 8.83
C TYR A 516 9.45 -16.18 9.80
N ALA A 517 10.65 -15.60 9.62
CA ALA A 517 11.79 -15.87 10.47
C ALA A 517 11.80 -15.01 11.75
N GLY A 518 12.76 -15.26 12.65
CA GLY A 518 13.01 -14.40 13.81
C GLY A 518 11.80 -14.24 14.75
N PHE A 519 10.99 -15.28 14.93
CA PHE A 519 9.71 -15.20 15.66
C PHE A 519 8.74 -14.17 15.08
N LEU A 520 8.67 -14.08 13.75
CA LEU A 520 7.81 -13.17 12.98
C LEU A 520 8.16 -11.68 13.12
N HIS A 521 9.27 -11.31 13.77
CA HIS A 521 9.63 -9.90 13.94
C HIS A 521 9.75 -9.10 12.64
N PRO A 522 10.31 -9.63 11.53
CA PRO A 522 10.29 -8.89 10.27
C PRO A 522 8.86 -8.54 9.81
N MET A 523 7.93 -9.49 9.96
CA MET A 523 6.52 -9.28 9.64
C MET A 523 5.82 -8.37 10.65
N ILE A 524 6.15 -8.46 11.94
CA ILE A 524 5.62 -7.55 12.97
C ILE A 524 6.10 -6.12 12.71
N GLN A 525 7.38 -5.91 12.41
CA GLN A 525 7.91 -4.60 12.06
C GLN A 525 7.21 -4.04 10.80
N LEU A 526 7.08 -4.88 9.76
CA LEU A 526 6.38 -4.52 8.53
C LEU A 526 4.91 -4.16 8.77
N MET A 527 4.22 -4.89 9.66
CA MET A 527 2.84 -4.62 10.05
C MET A 527 2.67 -3.19 10.55
N TYR A 528 3.50 -2.75 11.50
CA TYR A 528 3.42 -1.40 12.05
C TYR A 528 3.77 -0.33 10.99
N GLY A 529 4.69 -0.63 10.07
CA GLY A 529 4.98 0.24 8.94
C GLY A 529 3.80 0.41 7.98
N ILE A 530 3.14 -0.68 7.59
CA ILE A 530 1.98 -0.65 6.68
C ILE A 530 0.77 -0.01 7.36
N GLU A 531 0.46 -0.40 8.60
CA GLU A 531 -0.72 0.09 9.32
C GLU A 531 -0.68 1.61 9.55
N TRP A 532 0.48 2.15 9.93
CA TRP A 532 0.66 3.60 10.11
C TRP A 532 1.18 4.32 8.86
N GLN A 533 1.35 3.60 7.75
CA GLN A 533 1.89 4.12 6.49
C GLN A 533 3.21 4.89 6.68
N GLN A 534 4.16 4.28 7.41
CA GLN A 534 5.47 4.87 7.71
C GLN A 534 6.55 4.19 6.84
N PRO A 535 7.04 4.84 5.77
CA PRO A 535 7.97 4.22 4.82
C PRO A 535 9.28 3.77 5.47
N ALA A 536 9.83 4.55 6.42
CA ALA A 536 11.01 4.18 7.18
C ALA A 536 10.86 2.86 7.97
N LEU A 537 9.66 2.61 8.53
CA LEU A 537 9.38 1.36 9.26
C LEU A 537 9.18 0.19 8.31
N VAL A 538 8.63 0.42 7.11
CA VAL A 538 8.56 -0.59 6.03
C VAL A 538 9.96 -1.01 5.60
N ALA A 539 10.85 -0.05 5.32
CA ALA A 539 12.24 -0.32 4.98
C ALA A 539 12.97 -1.09 6.10
N SER A 540 12.69 -0.75 7.36
CA SER A 540 13.21 -1.48 8.53
C SER A 540 12.71 -2.93 8.58
N GLY A 541 11.43 -3.18 8.29
CA GLY A 541 10.85 -4.52 8.23
C GLY A 541 11.49 -5.38 7.12
N LEU A 542 11.70 -4.80 5.95
CA LEU A 542 12.39 -5.46 4.83
C LEU A 542 13.86 -5.76 5.12
N ALA A 543 14.56 -4.83 5.74
CA ALA A 543 15.94 -5.05 6.17
C ALA A 543 16.04 -6.15 7.24
N GLN A 544 15.09 -6.19 8.18
CA GLN A 544 14.99 -7.30 9.13
C GLN A 544 14.75 -8.63 8.40
N ALA A 545 13.88 -8.68 7.40
CA ALA A 545 13.65 -9.90 6.62
C ALA A 545 14.93 -10.35 5.89
N ALA A 546 15.61 -9.42 5.22
CA ALA A 546 16.82 -9.71 4.44
C ALA A 546 17.95 -10.33 5.28
N VAL A 547 18.10 -9.93 6.55
CA VAL A 547 19.15 -10.48 7.43
C VAL A 547 18.80 -11.81 8.08
N HIS A 548 17.56 -12.27 7.99
CA HIS A 548 17.14 -13.57 8.51
C HIS A 548 17.27 -14.66 7.46
N LYS A 549 17.61 -15.89 7.88
CA LYS A 549 17.62 -17.06 7.00
C LYS A 549 16.19 -17.49 6.66
N ASN A 550 15.95 -17.90 5.42
CA ASN A 550 14.69 -18.51 5.00
C ASN A 550 14.61 -20.00 5.39
N ALA A 551 14.65 -20.30 6.69
CA ALA A 551 14.72 -21.67 7.21
C ALA A 551 13.44 -22.50 6.98
N LEU A 552 12.32 -21.85 6.64
CA LEU A 552 11.03 -22.48 6.39
C LEU A 552 10.74 -22.74 4.91
N ALA A 553 11.61 -22.31 3.99
CA ALA A 553 11.40 -22.41 2.55
C ALA A 553 11.02 -23.83 2.09
N ALA A 554 11.82 -24.83 2.51
CA ALA A 554 11.60 -26.23 2.14
C ALA A 554 10.25 -26.76 2.68
N PHE A 555 9.86 -26.37 3.89
CA PHE A 555 8.58 -26.75 4.47
C PHE A 555 7.41 -26.14 3.68
N PHE A 556 7.45 -24.83 3.40
CA PHE A 556 6.38 -24.17 2.67
C PHE A 556 6.24 -24.71 1.25
N ALA A 557 7.35 -24.92 0.53
CA ALA A 557 7.34 -25.51 -0.80
C ALA A 557 6.73 -26.93 -0.80
N ALA A 558 7.10 -27.77 0.17
CA ALA A 558 6.55 -29.12 0.31
C ALA A 558 5.05 -29.09 0.66
N ALA A 559 4.63 -28.18 1.55
CA ALA A 559 3.23 -28.00 1.92
C ALA A 559 2.37 -27.47 0.75
N ASP A 560 2.89 -26.54 -0.04
CA ASP A 560 2.23 -26.03 -1.25
C ASP A 560 2.05 -27.14 -2.29
N ALA A 561 3.10 -27.92 -2.58
CA ALA A 561 3.04 -29.03 -3.52
C ALA A 561 2.07 -30.13 -3.05
N ALA A 562 2.10 -30.47 -1.76
CA ALA A 562 1.17 -31.43 -1.19
C ALA A 562 -0.29 -30.92 -1.24
N ALA A 563 -0.54 -29.64 -0.91
CA ALA A 563 -1.87 -29.05 -0.95
C ALA A 563 -2.44 -29.03 -2.38
N ALA A 564 -1.61 -28.77 -3.39
CA ALA A 564 -2.01 -28.70 -4.79
C ALA A 564 -2.50 -30.05 -5.37
N THR A 565 -2.12 -31.18 -4.77
CA THR A 565 -2.47 -32.52 -5.26
C THR A 565 -3.62 -33.18 -4.49
N ARG A 566 -4.21 -32.49 -3.50
CA ARG A 566 -5.27 -33.07 -2.66
C ARG A 566 -6.60 -33.17 -3.43
N PRO A 567 -7.31 -34.32 -3.35
CA PRO A 567 -8.60 -34.52 -4.03
C PRO A 567 -9.76 -33.71 -3.42
N ASP A 568 -9.67 -33.31 -2.15
CA ASP A 568 -10.76 -32.69 -1.40
C ASP A 568 -10.68 -31.16 -1.41
N GLY A 569 -11.68 -30.52 -2.01
CA GLY A 569 -11.85 -29.06 -2.06
C GLY A 569 -12.35 -28.40 -0.77
N THR A 570 -12.47 -29.15 0.35
CA THR A 570 -12.92 -28.58 1.64
C THR A 570 -11.73 -28.28 2.54
N ALA A 571 -11.49 -26.99 2.79
CA ALA A 571 -10.51 -26.54 3.76
C ALA A 571 -10.97 -26.95 5.17
N ALA A 572 -10.09 -27.59 5.94
CA ALA A 572 -10.38 -27.86 7.35
C ALA A 572 -10.26 -26.56 8.17
N PRO A 573 -11.12 -26.35 9.18
CA PRO A 573 -10.90 -25.29 10.15
C PRO A 573 -9.56 -25.47 10.87
N VAL A 574 -8.78 -24.39 11.00
CA VAL A 574 -7.44 -24.45 11.58
C VAL A 574 -7.48 -24.88 13.04
N ALA A 575 -8.51 -24.45 13.78
CA ALA A 575 -8.72 -24.88 15.16
C ALA A 575 -8.91 -26.40 15.28
N ASP A 576 -9.56 -27.04 14.31
CA ASP A 576 -9.76 -28.50 14.29
C ASP A 576 -8.46 -29.21 13.92
N LEU A 577 -7.65 -28.63 13.02
CA LEU A 577 -6.32 -29.15 12.68
C LEU A 577 -5.39 -29.10 13.91
N LEU A 578 -5.42 -28.01 14.67
CA LEU A 578 -4.66 -27.84 15.92
C LEU A 578 -5.05 -28.87 16.98
N GLU A 579 -6.32 -29.24 17.08
CA GLU A 579 -6.73 -30.32 17.99
C GLU A 579 -6.32 -31.70 17.46
N ALA A 580 -6.46 -31.91 16.14
CA ALA A 580 -6.12 -33.17 15.50
C ALA A 580 -4.63 -33.53 15.61
N VAL A 581 -3.72 -32.55 15.61
CA VAL A 581 -2.27 -32.84 15.75
C VAL A 581 -1.92 -33.49 17.09
N ARG A 582 -2.75 -33.32 18.14
CA ARG A 582 -2.55 -34.01 19.43
C ARG A 582 -2.72 -35.52 19.32
N GLY A 583 -3.51 -35.98 18.35
CA GLY A 583 -3.70 -37.41 18.05
C GLY A 583 -2.59 -38.00 17.18
N ASN A 584 -1.68 -37.20 16.62
CA ASN A 584 -0.56 -37.68 15.82
C ASN A 584 0.66 -37.94 16.72
N GLU A 585 0.85 -39.21 17.11
CA GLU A 585 1.93 -39.60 18.04
C GLU A 585 3.32 -39.20 17.56
N LYS A 586 3.60 -39.29 16.25
CA LYS A 586 4.92 -38.95 15.71
C LYS A 586 5.16 -37.44 15.78
N LEU A 587 4.17 -36.60 15.44
CA LEU A 587 4.29 -35.14 15.61
C LEU A 587 4.48 -34.76 17.07
N VAL A 588 3.66 -35.29 17.97
CA VAL A 588 3.73 -34.95 19.40
C VAL A 588 5.06 -35.37 20.01
N ARG A 589 5.57 -36.55 19.68
CA ARG A 589 6.88 -37.05 20.17
C ARG A 589 8.07 -36.46 19.42
N SER A 590 7.84 -35.76 18.31
CA SER A 590 8.93 -35.16 17.53
C SER A 590 9.63 -34.05 18.29
N VAL A 591 8.97 -33.41 19.26
CA VAL A 591 9.50 -32.26 20.00
C VAL A 591 9.97 -32.68 21.39
N ARG A 592 11.17 -32.24 21.78
CA ARG A 592 11.79 -32.58 23.06
C ARG A 592 12.13 -31.32 23.83
N TRP A 593 12.12 -31.41 25.17
CA TRP A 593 12.55 -30.30 26.01
C TRP A 593 14.00 -29.88 25.74
N THR A 594 14.88 -30.83 25.43
CA THR A 594 16.30 -30.62 25.18
C THR A 594 16.63 -30.04 23.79
N ASP A 595 15.66 -29.86 22.91
CA ASP A 595 15.91 -29.25 21.59
C ASP A 595 16.34 -27.79 21.75
N ALA A 596 17.39 -27.39 21.01
CA ALA A 596 17.79 -25.99 20.95
C ALA A 596 16.71 -25.14 20.27
N ASN A 597 16.16 -25.64 19.16
CA ASN A 597 14.97 -25.10 18.54
C ASN A 597 13.95 -26.21 18.25
N ARG A 598 12.90 -26.25 19.06
CA ARG A 598 11.80 -27.22 18.99
C ARG A 598 11.03 -27.23 17.67
N LEU A 599 11.06 -26.16 16.87
CA LEU A 599 10.46 -26.15 15.53
C LEU A 599 11.41 -26.80 14.52
N TYR A 600 12.65 -26.34 14.45
CA TYR A 600 13.61 -26.82 13.45
C TYR A 600 14.19 -28.20 13.79
N ASP A 601 14.68 -28.42 15.01
CA ASP A 601 15.27 -29.70 15.43
C ASP A 601 14.19 -30.76 15.71
N GLY A 602 13.03 -30.30 16.20
CA GLY A 602 11.89 -31.12 16.56
C GLY A 602 10.99 -31.42 15.38
N VAL A 603 9.99 -30.57 15.17
CA VAL A 603 8.94 -30.77 14.16
C VAL A 603 9.53 -31.02 12.77
N LEU A 604 10.35 -30.10 12.26
CA LEU A 604 10.89 -30.21 10.90
C LEU A 604 12.03 -31.22 10.79
N GLY A 605 12.85 -31.37 11.82
CA GLY A 605 13.98 -32.29 11.83
C GLY A 605 13.59 -33.76 11.98
N ARG A 606 12.44 -34.06 12.62
CA ARG A 606 12.05 -35.44 12.97
C ARG A 606 10.67 -35.85 12.46
N ALA A 607 9.83 -34.91 12.02
CA ALA A 607 8.47 -35.18 11.56
C ALA A 607 8.02 -34.24 10.42
N MET A 608 8.93 -33.89 9.48
CA MET A 608 8.62 -33.04 8.33
C MET A 608 7.42 -33.58 7.52
N ASP A 609 7.43 -34.88 7.20
CA ASP A 609 6.37 -35.48 6.38
C ASP A 609 5.00 -35.41 7.06
N GLU A 610 4.92 -35.67 8.36
CA GLU A 610 3.69 -35.51 9.12
C GLU A 610 3.25 -34.05 9.22
N ALA A 611 4.21 -33.12 9.36
CA ALA A 611 3.93 -31.70 9.41
C ALA A 611 3.35 -31.21 8.07
N VAL A 612 3.95 -31.62 6.94
CA VAL A 612 3.46 -31.35 5.59
C VAL A 612 2.09 -31.98 5.37
N ALA A 613 1.87 -33.22 5.81
CA ALA A 613 0.58 -33.90 5.67
C ALA A 613 -0.56 -33.13 6.37
N VAL A 614 -0.33 -32.60 7.57
CA VAL A 614 -1.33 -31.78 8.27
C VAL A 614 -1.45 -30.39 7.63
N ALA A 615 -0.32 -29.72 7.36
CA ALA A 615 -0.28 -28.37 6.80
C ALA A 615 -0.92 -28.29 5.40
N SER A 616 -0.81 -29.34 4.59
CA SER A 616 -1.41 -29.43 3.26
C SER A 616 -2.94 -29.38 3.27
N ARG A 617 -3.58 -29.60 4.43
CA ARG A 617 -5.04 -29.48 4.62
C ARG A 617 -5.49 -28.03 4.78
N VAL A 618 -4.55 -27.09 4.93
CA VAL A 618 -4.82 -25.65 4.90
C VAL A 618 -4.88 -25.18 3.46
N LYS A 619 -6.07 -24.74 3.06
CA LYS A 619 -6.35 -24.07 1.80
C LYS A 619 -7.16 -22.80 2.04
N VAL A 620 -6.90 -21.77 1.25
CA VAL A 620 -7.68 -20.54 1.21
C VAL A 620 -8.09 -20.33 -0.24
N ARG A 621 -9.40 -20.31 -0.52
CA ARG A 621 -9.88 -19.91 -1.85
C ARG A 621 -9.94 -18.38 -1.93
N PRO A 622 -9.71 -17.78 -3.11
CA PRO A 622 -9.72 -16.32 -3.25
C PRO A 622 -11.02 -15.66 -2.77
N ASP A 623 -12.17 -16.32 -2.95
CA ASP A 623 -13.49 -15.88 -2.49
C ASP A 623 -13.70 -16.00 -0.97
N GLU A 624 -12.87 -16.76 -0.27
CA GLU A 624 -12.94 -16.97 1.19
C GLU A 624 -11.88 -16.19 1.97
N LEU A 625 -11.05 -15.36 1.31
CA LEU A 625 -9.88 -14.72 1.93
C LEU A 625 -10.23 -13.97 3.23
N GLU A 626 -11.33 -13.21 3.24
CA GLU A 626 -11.79 -12.44 4.39
C GLU A 626 -12.21 -13.35 5.56
N GLU A 627 -13.07 -14.35 5.29
CA GLU A 627 -13.53 -15.30 6.32
C GLU A 627 -12.36 -16.13 6.88
N ARG A 628 -11.45 -16.59 6.02
CA ARG A 628 -10.26 -17.35 6.44
C ARG A 628 -9.26 -16.50 7.22
N THR A 629 -9.19 -15.19 6.93
CA THR A 629 -8.41 -14.24 7.74
C THR A 629 -9.03 -14.08 9.12
N ALA A 630 -10.36 -13.91 9.20
CA ALA A 630 -11.07 -13.84 10.47
C ALA A 630 -10.90 -15.13 11.30
N GLU A 631 -10.99 -16.29 10.66
CA GLU A 631 -10.73 -17.58 11.28
C GLU A 631 -9.29 -17.69 11.82
N MET A 632 -8.29 -17.27 11.04
CA MET A 632 -6.88 -17.28 11.47
C MET A 632 -6.65 -16.36 12.67
N VAL A 633 -7.16 -15.13 12.63
CA VAL A 633 -7.06 -14.15 13.73
C VAL A 633 -7.72 -14.71 15.00
N HIS A 634 -8.94 -15.23 14.86
CA HIS A 634 -9.69 -15.82 15.97
C HIS A 634 -8.98 -17.04 16.56
N THR A 635 -8.47 -17.92 15.71
CA THR A 635 -7.78 -19.15 16.12
C THR A 635 -6.48 -18.81 16.85
N ALA A 636 -5.71 -17.83 16.38
CA ALA A 636 -4.51 -17.37 17.08
C ALA A 636 -4.84 -16.80 18.48
N ALA A 637 -5.92 -16.00 18.59
CA ALA A 637 -6.39 -15.47 19.87
C ALA A 637 -6.84 -16.60 20.82
N TRP A 638 -7.62 -17.55 20.29
CA TRP A 638 -8.08 -18.72 21.03
C TRP A 638 -6.90 -19.50 21.59
N MET A 639 -5.98 -19.91 20.72
CA MET A 639 -4.83 -20.72 21.10
C MET A 639 -3.96 -20.02 22.13
N ALA A 640 -3.61 -18.75 21.91
CA ALA A 640 -2.75 -18.01 22.84
C ALA A 640 -3.37 -17.92 24.24
N ALA A 641 -4.70 -17.81 24.36
CA ALA A 641 -5.37 -17.58 25.64
C ALA A 641 -5.87 -18.84 26.35
N VAL A 642 -6.16 -19.93 25.65
CA VAL A 642 -6.65 -21.17 26.30
C VAL A 642 -5.54 -22.12 26.71
N THR A 643 -4.32 -21.95 26.20
CA THR A 643 -3.16 -22.81 26.54
C THR A 643 -2.31 -22.24 27.68
N VAL A 644 -2.86 -21.28 28.44
CA VAL A 644 -2.13 -20.53 29.49
C VAL A 644 -2.23 -21.15 30.88
N PHE A 645 -2.94 -22.28 31.03
CA PHE A 645 -3.20 -22.89 32.32
C PHE A 645 -2.48 -24.22 32.48
N ARG A 646 -1.78 -24.37 33.61
CA ARG A 646 -1.30 -25.66 34.11
C ARG A 646 -1.43 -25.73 35.63
N PRO A 647 -2.61 -26.13 36.15
CA PRO A 647 -2.78 -26.28 37.59
C PRO A 647 -1.67 -27.14 38.22
N PRO A 648 -1.19 -26.80 39.43
CA PRO A 648 -1.68 -25.73 40.31
C PRO A 648 -1.00 -24.36 40.08
N HIS A 649 -0.35 -24.10 38.95
CA HIS A 649 0.39 -22.85 38.69
C HIS A 649 -0.53 -21.68 38.31
N ILE A 650 -0.10 -20.46 38.60
CA ILE A 650 -0.72 -19.23 38.07
C ILE A 650 -0.67 -19.24 36.53
N PRO A 651 -1.66 -18.65 35.83
CA PRO A 651 -1.68 -18.69 34.38
C PRO A 651 -0.52 -17.90 33.77
N LYS A 652 0.05 -18.42 32.68
CA LYS A 652 1.13 -17.79 31.92
C LYS A 652 0.94 -18.00 30.42
N PHE A 653 1.01 -16.91 29.66
CA PHE A 653 1.02 -16.98 28.21
C PHE A 653 2.35 -17.56 27.69
N ASP A 654 2.25 -18.33 26.60
CA ASP A 654 3.44 -18.86 25.92
C ASP A 654 4.08 -17.76 25.07
N PHE A 655 5.37 -17.50 25.32
CA PHE A 655 6.14 -16.45 24.65
C PHE A 655 6.07 -16.53 23.12
N PHE A 656 5.97 -17.71 22.53
CA PHE A 656 5.97 -17.82 21.08
C PHE A 656 4.56 -17.72 20.50
N LEU A 657 3.55 -18.28 21.18
CA LEU A 657 2.16 -18.16 20.72
C LEU A 657 1.68 -16.71 20.73
N ILE A 658 2.16 -15.88 21.66
CA ILE A 658 1.84 -14.44 21.64
C ILE A 658 2.41 -13.72 20.42
N HIS A 659 3.54 -14.15 19.83
CA HIS A 659 4.06 -13.54 18.60
C HIS A 659 3.14 -13.84 17.41
N HIS A 660 2.60 -15.07 17.37
CA HIS A 660 1.67 -15.50 16.33
C HIS A 660 0.33 -14.76 16.40
N LEU A 661 -0.12 -14.39 17.61
CA LEU A 661 -1.26 -13.50 17.83
C LEU A 661 -0.91 -12.04 17.49
N ASN A 662 0.24 -11.54 17.95
CA ASN A 662 0.63 -10.14 17.76
C ASN A 662 0.79 -9.74 16.29
N VAL A 663 1.16 -10.68 15.42
CA VAL A 663 1.34 -10.39 13.99
C VAL A 663 0.03 -10.44 13.20
N THR A 664 -1.06 -11.01 13.73
CA THR A 664 -2.31 -11.20 12.94
C THR A 664 -2.92 -9.92 12.38
N PRO A 665 -2.78 -8.72 12.99
CA PRO A 665 -3.33 -7.49 12.41
C PRO A 665 -2.77 -7.14 11.03
N ILE A 666 -1.57 -7.60 10.65
CA ILE A 666 -1.00 -7.33 9.31
C ILE A 666 -1.92 -7.80 8.18
N PHE A 667 -2.63 -8.90 8.40
CA PHE A 667 -3.51 -9.49 7.39
C PHE A 667 -4.71 -8.59 7.11
N LEU A 668 -5.14 -7.77 8.07
CA LEU A 668 -6.20 -6.78 7.84
C LEU A 668 -5.69 -5.65 6.95
N SER A 669 -4.51 -5.10 7.28
CA SER A 669 -3.87 -4.04 6.48
C SER A 669 -3.50 -4.50 5.06
N ILE A 670 -3.00 -5.72 4.92
CA ILE A 670 -2.69 -6.32 3.62
C ILE A 670 -3.96 -6.60 2.81
N ASN A 671 -5.01 -7.14 3.44
CA ASN A 671 -6.26 -7.41 2.74
C ASN A 671 -6.91 -6.11 2.25
N SER A 672 -6.86 -5.04 3.06
CA SER A 672 -7.38 -3.72 2.67
C SER A 672 -6.56 -3.01 1.59
N ALA A 673 -5.30 -3.41 1.35
CA ALA A 673 -4.46 -2.82 0.32
C ALA A 673 -4.80 -3.38 -1.08
N PRO A 674 -5.44 -2.62 -1.99
CA PRO A 674 -5.90 -3.14 -3.28
C PRO A 674 -4.74 -3.46 -4.24
N TRP A 675 -3.60 -2.80 -4.06
CA TRP A 675 -2.41 -2.97 -4.90
C TRP A 675 -1.65 -4.29 -4.65
N ILE A 676 -1.89 -4.99 -3.53
CA ILE A 676 -1.24 -6.27 -3.27
C ILE A 676 -1.96 -7.37 -4.07
N PRO A 677 -1.26 -8.18 -4.89
CA PRO A 677 -1.88 -9.24 -5.67
C PRO A 677 -2.64 -10.25 -4.79
N LEU A 678 -3.84 -10.63 -5.22
CA LEU A 678 -4.69 -11.58 -4.49
C LEU A 678 -3.99 -12.91 -4.20
N ALA A 679 -3.18 -13.40 -5.16
CA ALA A 679 -2.39 -14.62 -4.99
C ALA A 679 -1.36 -14.49 -3.85
N ALA A 680 -0.74 -13.32 -3.69
CA ALA A 680 0.20 -13.05 -2.61
C ALA A 680 -0.50 -13.01 -1.24
N LYS A 681 -1.69 -12.38 -1.16
CA LYS A 681 -2.53 -12.37 0.06
C LYS A 681 -2.91 -13.79 0.50
N VAL A 682 -3.37 -14.60 -0.45
CA VAL A 682 -3.75 -16.01 -0.23
C VAL A 682 -2.54 -16.82 0.26
N ARG A 683 -1.39 -16.70 -0.42
CA ARG A 683 -0.16 -17.42 -0.04
C ARG A 683 0.31 -17.03 1.36
N LEU A 684 0.33 -15.74 1.66
CA LEU A 684 0.69 -15.23 2.98
C LEU A 684 -0.24 -15.83 4.05
N LEU A 685 -1.55 -15.83 3.82
CA LEU A 685 -2.50 -16.39 4.79
C LEU A 685 -2.34 -17.90 4.97
N GLU A 686 -2.19 -18.65 3.88
CA GLU A 686 -1.96 -20.11 3.94
C GLU A 686 -0.67 -20.43 4.71
N TRP A 687 0.43 -19.75 4.43
CA TRP A 687 1.71 -19.96 5.12
C TRP A 687 1.62 -19.62 6.60
N LYS A 688 0.92 -18.53 6.96
CA LYS A 688 0.66 -18.18 8.37
C LYS A 688 -0.13 -19.24 9.10
N MET A 689 -1.25 -19.69 8.54
CA MET A 689 -2.10 -20.72 9.13
C MET A 689 -1.33 -22.04 9.31
N ARG A 690 -0.52 -22.43 8.33
CA ARG A 690 0.34 -23.63 8.42
C ARG A 690 1.39 -23.48 9.52
N LEU A 691 2.03 -22.32 9.62
CA LEU A 691 3.03 -22.09 10.66
C LEU A 691 2.42 -22.08 12.07
N ASP A 692 1.20 -21.56 12.24
CA ASP A 692 0.49 -21.60 13.52
C ASP A 692 0.31 -23.04 14.04
N ILE A 693 -0.06 -23.96 13.14
CA ILE A 693 -0.19 -25.40 13.46
C ILE A 693 1.15 -25.97 13.94
N LEU A 694 2.22 -25.73 13.18
CA LEU A 694 3.54 -26.23 13.54
C LEU A 694 4.07 -25.62 14.83
N GLN A 695 3.79 -24.34 15.06
CA GLN A 695 4.24 -23.66 16.26
C GLN A 695 3.54 -24.21 17.51
N TYR A 696 2.27 -24.57 17.42
CA TYR A 696 1.54 -25.27 18.48
C TYR A 696 2.20 -26.62 18.82
N VAL A 697 2.53 -27.43 17.80
CA VAL A 697 3.27 -28.69 18.00
C VAL A 697 4.62 -28.44 18.66
N ALA A 698 5.36 -27.44 18.17
CA ALA A 698 6.66 -27.05 18.71
C ALA A 698 6.60 -26.55 20.17
N ARG A 699 5.43 -26.21 20.72
CA ARG A 699 5.23 -25.88 22.15
C ARG A 699 4.82 -27.08 23.00
N GLY A 700 4.81 -28.29 22.44
CA GLY A 700 4.44 -29.51 23.14
C GLY A 700 2.94 -29.76 23.19
N CYS A 701 2.18 -29.17 22.25
CA CYS A 701 0.72 -29.30 22.16
C CYS A 701 -0.01 -29.07 23.51
N PRO A 702 0.20 -27.93 24.19
CA PRO A 702 -0.45 -27.67 25.48
C PRO A 702 -1.98 -27.83 25.37
N PRO A 703 -2.63 -28.49 26.34
CA PRO A 703 -4.07 -28.75 26.25
C PRO A 703 -4.86 -27.45 26.31
N PRO A 704 -5.86 -27.24 25.44
CA PRO A 704 -6.73 -26.07 25.53
C PRO A 704 -7.65 -26.17 26.75
N ARG A 705 -7.67 -25.14 27.60
CA ARG A 705 -8.42 -25.06 28.86
C ARG A 705 -9.44 -23.92 28.85
N ALA A 706 -10.38 -23.99 27.92
CA ALA A 706 -11.44 -23.01 27.77
C ALA A 706 -12.40 -22.98 28.97
N ASP A 707 -12.56 -24.11 29.65
CA ASP A 707 -13.26 -24.24 30.94
C ASP A 707 -12.69 -23.27 31.97
N LEU A 708 -11.35 -23.20 32.08
CA LEU A 708 -10.67 -22.34 33.04
C LEU A 708 -10.74 -20.86 32.67
N VAL A 709 -10.75 -20.52 31.37
CA VAL A 709 -11.00 -19.13 30.94
C VAL A 709 -12.41 -18.69 31.34
N ARG A 710 -13.43 -19.51 31.09
CA ARG A 710 -14.83 -19.18 31.41
C ARG A 710 -15.07 -19.04 32.91
N ALA A 711 -14.36 -19.83 33.72
CA ALA A 711 -14.45 -19.77 35.18
C ALA A 711 -13.51 -18.72 35.81
N TYR A 712 -12.72 -17.98 35.01
CA TYR A 712 -11.66 -17.13 35.56
C TYR A 712 -12.18 -15.91 36.30
N GLU A 713 -11.73 -15.71 37.54
CA GLU A 713 -12.00 -14.52 38.35
C GLU A 713 -10.73 -13.68 38.55
N PRO A 714 -10.81 -12.34 38.41
CA PRO A 714 -9.66 -11.44 38.58
C PRO A 714 -8.89 -11.71 39.87
N ARG A 715 -7.55 -11.74 39.81
CA ARG A 715 -6.70 -12.05 40.97
C ARG A 715 -6.88 -11.09 42.15
N ASP A 716 -7.16 -9.83 41.86
CA ASP A 716 -7.42 -8.79 42.85
C ASP A 716 -8.76 -8.97 43.60
N GLY A 717 -9.57 -9.97 43.23
CA GLY A 717 -10.88 -10.22 43.83
C GLY A 717 -11.92 -9.15 43.47
N GLY A 718 -11.60 -8.24 42.55
CA GLY A 718 -12.52 -7.25 42.02
C GLY A 718 -13.55 -7.84 41.06
N PRO A 719 -14.60 -7.08 40.72
CA PRO A 719 -15.52 -7.47 39.66
C PRO A 719 -14.79 -7.56 38.31
N LEU A 720 -15.34 -8.38 37.41
CA LEU A 720 -14.94 -8.31 36.00
C LEU A 720 -15.17 -6.89 35.47
N ALA A 721 -14.29 -6.47 34.57
CA ALA A 721 -14.48 -5.22 33.84
C ALA A 721 -15.74 -5.33 32.97
N ALA A 722 -16.35 -4.20 32.62
CA ALA A 722 -17.52 -4.20 31.75
C ALA A 722 -17.10 -4.57 30.33
N GLU A 723 -16.00 -3.98 29.86
CA GLU A 723 -15.39 -4.26 28.56
C GLU A 723 -13.88 -4.49 28.69
N PRO A 724 -13.25 -5.25 27.78
CA PRO A 724 -11.80 -5.42 27.76
C PRO A 724 -10.99 -4.11 27.74
N GLU A 725 -11.53 -3.08 27.11
CA GLU A 725 -10.96 -1.74 27.01
C GLU A 725 -10.70 -1.08 28.37
N ASP A 726 -11.51 -1.38 29.39
CA ASP A 726 -11.36 -0.84 30.74
C ASP A 726 -10.04 -1.26 31.40
N LEU A 727 -9.36 -2.28 30.88
CA LEU A 727 -8.07 -2.78 31.37
C LEU A 727 -6.87 -2.11 30.68
N LEU A 728 -7.05 -1.36 29.59
CA LEU A 728 -5.97 -0.68 28.86
C LEU A 728 -5.08 0.20 29.76
N PRO A 729 -5.61 0.98 30.72
CA PRO A 729 -4.75 1.78 31.62
C PRO A 729 -3.76 0.94 32.41
N ARG A 730 -4.10 -0.31 32.77
CA ARG A 730 -3.19 -1.24 33.46
C ARG A 730 -2.02 -1.63 32.54
N PHE A 731 -2.33 -1.93 31.27
CA PHE A 731 -1.31 -2.26 30.26
C PHE A 731 -0.44 -1.06 29.88
N HIS A 732 -0.99 0.16 29.83
CA HIS A 732 -0.23 1.39 29.57
C HIS A 732 0.74 1.75 30.71
N ALA A 733 0.43 1.33 31.94
CA ALA A 733 1.26 1.56 33.11
C ALA A 733 2.33 0.48 33.31
N LEU A 734 2.19 -0.68 32.67
CA LEU A 734 3.12 -1.79 32.80
C LEU A 734 4.49 -1.44 32.22
N GLN A 735 5.54 -1.69 32.99
CA GLN A 735 6.91 -1.59 32.51
C GLN A 735 7.38 -2.95 31.99
N ASP A 736 7.26 -3.15 30.68
CA ASP A 736 7.78 -4.33 29.96
C ASP A 736 8.41 -3.91 28.61
N ASP A 737 8.75 -4.92 27.81
CA ASP A 737 9.24 -4.76 26.44
C ASP A 737 8.11 -4.63 25.39
N GLY A 738 6.89 -4.32 25.86
CA GLY A 738 5.70 -4.06 25.06
C GLY A 738 4.88 -5.30 24.70
N HIS A 739 5.28 -6.50 25.12
CA HIS A 739 4.54 -7.72 24.76
C HIS A 739 3.12 -7.72 25.31
N ALA A 740 2.88 -7.27 26.55
CA ALA A 740 1.54 -7.30 27.13
C ALA A 740 0.55 -6.40 26.37
N VAL A 741 0.92 -5.14 26.09
CA VAL A 741 0.04 -4.21 25.36
C VAL A 741 -0.17 -4.65 23.91
N LYS A 742 0.82 -5.29 23.26
CA LYS A 742 0.66 -5.89 21.92
C LYS A 742 -0.40 -7.00 21.94
N VAL A 743 -0.37 -7.88 22.96
CA VAL A 743 -1.36 -8.97 23.08
C VAL A 743 -2.74 -8.42 23.38
N ALA A 744 -2.87 -7.47 24.31
CA ALA A 744 -4.15 -6.80 24.59
C ALA A 744 -4.73 -6.16 23.31
N ARG A 745 -3.90 -5.42 22.57
CA ARG A 745 -4.28 -4.83 21.27
C ARG A 745 -4.75 -5.89 20.28
N ALA A 746 -4.02 -6.99 20.12
CA ALA A 746 -4.38 -8.06 19.19
C ALA A 746 -5.68 -8.77 19.59
N LEU A 747 -5.93 -8.98 20.89
CA LEU A 747 -7.19 -9.54 21.40
C LEU A 747 -8.38 -8.62 21.12
N LEU A 748 -8.24 -7.31 21.29
CA LEU A 748 -9.28 -6.32 20.94
C LEU A 748 -9.61 -6.37 19.43
N ILE A 749 -8.60 -6.42 18.58
CA ILE A 749 -8.79 -6.54 17.12
C ILE A 749 -9.50 -7.86 16.78
N ALA A 750 -9.07 -8.97 17.38
CA ALA A 750 -9.68 -10.27 17.19
C ALA A 750 -11.16 -10.28 17.63
N GLN A 751 -11.49 -9.65 18.77
CA GLN A 751 -12.85 -9.52 19.26
C GLN A 751 -13.75 -8.77 18.28
N ARG A 752 -13.29 -7.62 17.78
CA ARG A 752 -14.04 -6.80 16.81
C ARG A 752 -14.30 -7.57 15.52
N LEU A 753 -13.26 -8.17 14.96
CA LEU A 753 -13.36 -8.95 13.72
C LEU A 753 -14.25 -10.19 13.86
N SER A 754 -14.15 -10.90 14.98
CA SER A 754 -14.90 -12.16 15.20
C SER A 754 -16.41 -11.94 15.36
N ARG A 755 -16.83 -10.72 15.72
CA ARG A 755 -18.24 -10.37 15.93
C ARG A 755 -19.08 -10.59 14.66
N ASP A 756 -18.52 -10.25 13.51
CA ASP A 756 -19.20 -10.34 12.22
C ASP A 756 -19.43 -11.80 11.75
N TYR A 757 -18.77 -12.75 12.41
CA TYR A 757 -18.84 -14.18 12.11
C TYR A 757 -19.51 -14.99 13.24
N ALA A 758 -20.28 -14.33 14.10
CA ALA A 758 -21.01 -15.00 15.18
C ALA A 758 -21.85 -16.19 14.66
N GLY A 759 -21.70 -17.34 15.30
CA GLY A 759 -22.38 -18.58 14.93
C GLY A 759 -21.65 -19.46 13.91
N ARG A 760 -20.53 -19.01 13.33
CA ARG A 760 -19.66 -19.89 12.54
C ARG A 760 -19.01 -20.97 13.42
N PRO A 761 -18.87 -22.23 12.95
CA PRO A 761 -18.33 -23.33 13.77
C PRO A 761 -16.91 -23.08 14.32
N TRP A 762 -16.10 -22.28 13.64
CA TRP A 762 -14.73 -21.97 14.05
C TRP A 762 -14.64 -20.87 15.12
N VAL A 763 -15.75 -20.15 15.42
CA VAL A 763 -15.79 -19.14 16.48
C VAL A 763 -15.94 -19.82 17.84
N ARG A 764 -14.86 -19.83 18.62
CA ARG A 764 -14.73 -20.55 19.90
C ARG A 764 -14.70 -19.61 21.13
N ILE A 765 -14.34 -18.34 20.94
CA ILE A 765 -14.41 -17.28 21.98
C ILE A 765 -15.73 -16.53 21.85
N THR A 766 -16.52 -16.47 22.92
CA THR A 766 -17.84 -15.81 22.93
C THR A 766 -18.09 -15.08 24.25
N GLY A 767 -18.96 -14.06 24.22
CA GLY A 767 -19.43 -13.37 25.42
C GLY A 767 -18.31 -12.80 26.29
N ASP A 768 -18.41 -13.04 27.59
CA ASP A 768 -17.49 -12.56 28.63
C ASP A 768 -16.10 -13.21 28.59
N MET A 769 -15.88 -14.22 27.75
CA MET A 769 -14.55 -14.81 27.57
C MET A 769 -13.52 -13.76 27.13
N TRP A 770 -13.92 -12.78 26.30
CA TRP A 770 -13.01 -11.72 25.84
C TRP A 770 -12.44 -10.90 27.00
N VAL A 771 -13.29 -10.47 27.95
CA VAL A 771 -12.83 -9.69 29.12
C VAL A 771 -12.05 -10.55 30.10
N ARG A 772 -12.44 -11.82 30.29
CA ARG A 772 -11.69 -12.77 31.12
C ARG A 772 -10.29 -13.03 30.56
N MET A 773 -10.14 -13.17 29.25
CA MET A 773 -8.82 -13.34 28.61
C MET A 773 -7.89 -12.15 28.86
N HIS A 774 -8.42 -10.92 28.89
CA HIS A 774 -7.62 -9.73 29.22
C HIS A 774 -7.23 -9.70 30.71
N HIS A 775 -8.11 -10.13 31.61
CA HIS A 775 -7.76 -10.32 33.03
C HIS A 775 -6.69 -11.40 33.23
N VAL A 776 -6.82 -12.54 32.54
CA VAL A 776 -5.80 -13.60 32.56
C VAL A 776 -4.46 -13.07 32.04
N LEU A 777 -4.46 -12.27 30.97
CA LEU A 777 -3.25 -11.63 30.47
C LEU A 777 -2.64 -10.70 31.51
N TRP A 778 -3.43 -9.81 32.11
CA TRP A 778 -2.97 -8.91 33.17
C TRP A 778 -2.34 -9.68 34.34
N ASP A 779 -3.06 -10.64 34.90
CA ASP A 779 -2.60 -11.41 36.06
C ASP A 779 -1.37 -12.27 35.73
N SER A 780 -1.20 -12.66 34.47
CA SER A 780 -0.01 -13.37 34.00
C SER A 780 1.25 -12.51 33.98
N VAL A 781 1.15 -11.18 33.86
CA VAL A 781 2.31 -10.27 33.75
C VAL A 781 2.49 -9.34 34.94
N ASP A 782 1.51 -9.27 35.84
CA ASP A 782 1.50 -8.40 37.03
C ASP A 782 2.40 -8.96 38.15
N GLY A 783 3.72 -8.75 38.00
CA GLY A 783 4.74 -8.77 39.06
C GLY A 783 5.16 -10.14 39.64
N GLN A 784 4.47 -11.24 39.30
CA GLN A 784 4.74 -12.56 39.88
C GLN A 784 5.56 -13.46 38.93
N GLY A 785 6.83 -13.71 39.26
CA GLY A 785 7.70 -14.64 38.52
C GLY A 785 8.01 -14.21 37.09
N SER A 786 8.35 -15.17 36.21
CA SER A 786 8.53 -14.89 34.77
C SER A 786 7.22 -14.42 34.15
N ARG A 787 7.26 -13.39 33.30
CA ARG A 787 6.06 -12.89 32.58
C ARG A 787 5.48 -13.92 31.60
N TRP A 788 6.33 -14.75 31.01
CA TRP A 788 5.97 -15.70 29.97
C TRP A 788 6.53 -17.09 30.28
N VAL A 789 5.81 -18.13 29.87
CA VAL A 789 6.39 -19.49 29.76
C VAL A 789 6.92 -19.70 28.35
N ARG A 790 7.88 -20.61 28.19
CA ARG A 790 8.48 -20.94 26.89
C ARG A 790 8.26 -22.42 26.61
N SER A 791 7.28 -22.75 25.76
CA SER A 791 6.81 -24.11 25.46
C SER A 791 5.89 -24.67 26.54
N ALA A 792 4.71 -24.07 26.67
CA ALA A 792 3.71 -24.33 27.70
C ALA A 792 3.28 -25.81 27.84
N GLY A 793 3.48 -26.66 26.83
CA GLY A 793 3.16 -28.09 26.91
C GLY A 793 4.14 -28.90 27.78
N PHE A 794 5.35 -28.41 28.03
CA PHE A 794 6.40 -29.13 28.76
C PHE A 794 6.36 -28.85 30.26
N GLU A 795 6.54 -29.86 31.10
CA GLU A 795 6.54 -29.72 32.59
C GLU A 795 7.60 -28.71 33.04
N GLU A 796 8.75 -28.80 32.41
CA GLU A 796 9.94 -28.02 32.71
C GLU A 796 9.74 -26.52 32.48
N ALA A 797 8.79 -26.12 31.63
CA ALA A 797 8.44 -24.72 31.40
C ALA A 797 7.75 -24.07 32.61
N TRP A 798 7.20 -24.86 33.53
CA TRP A 798 6.40 -24.40 34.65
C TRP A 798 7.13 -24.46 36.00
N LYS A 799 8.34 -25.03 36.04
CA LYS A 799 9.11 -25.29 37.28
C LYS A 799 9.31 -24.03 38.15
N ASP A 800 9.44 -22.86 37.53
CA ASP A 800 9.69 -21.56 38.18
C ASP A 800 8.45 -20.66 38.20
N VAL A 801 7.29 -21.19 37.80
CA VAL A 801 6.03 -20.46 37.82
C VAL A 801 5.43 -20.58 39.23
N PRO A 802 4.98 -19.49 39.86
CA PRO A 802 4.32 -19.57 41.16
C PRO A 802 3.05 -20.44 41.13
N LEU A 803 2.74 -21.06 42.25
CA LEU A 803 1.46 -21.75 42.45
C LEU A 803 0.35 -20.74 42.70
N LEU A 804 -0.89 -21.10 42.34
CA LEU A 804 -2.09 -20.41 42.79
C LEU A 804 -2.17 -20.45 44.32
N ASP A 805 -2.83 -19.46 44.92
CA ASP A 805 -3.14 -19.46 46.36
C ASP A 805 -4.02 -20.66 46.71
N GLU A 806 -3.89 -21.20 47.93
CA GLU A 806 -4.63 -22.42 48.32
C GLU A 806 -6.16 -22.29 48.21
N SER A 807 -6.71 -21.08 48.33
CA SER A 807 -8.14 -20.80 48.13
C SER A 807 -8.57 -20.79 46.66
N ARG A 808 -7.62 -20.79 45.72
CA ARG A 808 -7.82 -20.72 44.26
C ARG A 808 -7.28 -21.94 43.51
N ARG A 809 -6.61 -22.86 44.20
CA ARG A 809 -6.23 -24.19 43.69
C ARG A 809 -7.45 -25.09 43.66
#